data_AF-A0A1V5W8L4-F1
#
_entry.id   AF-A0A1V5W8L4-F1
#
_cell.length_a   1.000
_cell.length_b   1.000
_cell.length_c   1.000
_cell.angle_alpha   90.00
_cell.angle_beta   90.00
_cell.angle_gamma   90.00
#
_symmetry.space_group_name_H-M   'P 1'
#
loop_
_entity.id
_entity.type
_entity.pdbx_description
1 polymer ?
#
loop_
_entity_poly.entity_id
_entity_poly.type
_entity_poly.pdbx_seq_one_letter_code
_entity_poly.pdbx_strand_id
1 'polypeptide(L)'
;MKIKLNHIKQGLVLEIKGDVNTLFEISDEDVIQFGEAKYQLLEGCSYEYQFSEEAVFFKPKEESNKNLIITHSKFGKHKGSIIPNIYVGTHSLEIDGSPILLPIEVRSVKSEYRSDYRYMLESITERCTDLIMQIDSPINQHFETDFNKNPETLYQRFSFVKSLIDSLEFEEAIQKIISSPTTKWHEEYEEKDIRSIRRFNQKNIKQLVTKSNRMKISTEHFLNTSYGLTSIPTKIDSTRKCESIDTAENRFIKHALEEFLFFCENCELRFEKYSTAKFESGLLSTKISSILNQSFFKQISRPTSLKLNSPILQRKSGYREVLNAWLKFDLAAKLIWHGGDNVYDAGKKHIAILYEYWLFFTLLDLLKEIFEIEPKSIAELIQYEKGQLSLNLKQGTAIAMKGVYKSPSRNLNIQFCYNRSFVGGRKYPDGGSFTTTLRPDYTLSIWPEEIKDSKEAERKELITHIHFDAKYKVNNFYELISKPQGEELTEEENNELIEDEIEESKKGTFKNQDLLKMHAYKDAIRRTGGAYVLYPGEGKEEPFRGFHELIPGLGAFVIKPNKDDKDKEHLKNFIKKVVANFIDRASQREYTAVKIYDIHKNNKNDNDILNEPIPEYIGNKKLIPNEAYVLVGYYKDDRHLSWIKEKGLYNIRYGNGYILSPSEIGAQYLLLYSKEQTESKLFFKLKHNSAKFCSQSELINILNYKTTPSEKMYLVYELENYCEKEFKDISIDLTKLNVLDVIKKPKAITIEELMKAKIK
;
A
#
# COMPACT_ATOMS: atom_id res chain seq x y z
N MET A 1 -14.39 15.20 35.69
CA MET A 1 -15.53 14.24 35.68
C MET A 1 -15.46 13.36 36.92
N LYS A 2 -16.61 12.96 37.48
CA LYS A 2 -16.68 12.08 38.66
C LYS A 2 -17.48 10.84 38.31
N ILE A 3 -16.83 9.69 38.31
CA ILE A 3 -17.40 8.38 38.00
C ILE A 3 -17.80 7.71 39.31
N LYS A 4 -19.09 7.40 39.48
CA LYS A 4 -19.61 6.72 40.68
C LYS A 4 -19.42 5.21 40.54
N LEU A 5 -18.62 4.61 41.41
CA LEU A 5 -18.29 3.18 41.41
C LEU A 5 -19.05 2.43 42.52
N ASN A 6 -20.32 2.78 42.73
CA ASN A 6 -21.17 2.18 43.77
C ASN A 6 -21.33 0.66 43.65
N HIS A 7 -21.15 0.12 42.45
CA HIS A 7 -21.21 -1.32 42.16
C HIS A 7 -19.97 -2.08 42.65
N ILE A 8 -18.85 -1.39 42.91
CA ILE A 8 -17.64 -1.98 43.52
C ILE A 8 -17.73 -1.84 45.03
N LYS A 9 -17.98 -0.61 45.50
CA LYS A 9 -18.14 -0.29 46.91
C LYS A 9 -19.03 0.95 47.06
N GLN A 10 -19.98 0.89 47.99
CA GLN A 10 -20.93 1.98 48.20
C GLN A 10 -20.20 3.27 48.59
N GLY A 11 -20.38 4.33 47.80
CA GLY A 11 -19.74 5.63 48.02
C GLY A 11 -18.36 5.82 47.37
N LEU A 12 -17.82 4.81 46.67
CA LEU A 12 -16.56 4.94 45.94
C LEU A 12 -16.73 5.83 44.70
N VAL A 13 -15.84 6.81 44.54
CA VAL A 13 -15.81 7.73 43.39
C VAL A 13 -14.41 7.77 42.79
N LEU A 14 -14.34 7.70 41.46
CA LEU A 14 -13.13 8.00 40.69
C LEU A 14 -13.28 9.37 40.04
N GLU A 15 -12.39 10.29 40.39
CA GLU A 15 -12.31 11.61 39.76
C GLU A 15 -11.23 11.60 38.68
N ILE A 16 -11.57 12.09 37.49
CA ILE A 16 -10.65 12.26 36.36
C ILE A 16 -10.69 13.72 35.90
N LYS A 17 -9.51 14.33 35.73
CA LYS A 17 -9.32 15.69 35.21
C LYS A 17 -8.40 15.66 34.00
N GLY A 18 -8.70 16.49 33.01
CA GLY A 18 -7.88 16.70 31.81
C GLY A 18 -8.14 18.09 31.26
N ASP A 19 -7.51 18.42 30.13
CA ASP A 19 -7.64 19.70 29.47
C ASP A 19 -9.06 19.95 28.92
N VAL A 20 -9.37 21.21 28.62
CA VAL A 20 -10.68 21.61 28.08
C VAL A 20 -10.99 20.84 26.80
N ASN A 21 -12.22 20.32 26.67
CA ASN A 21 -12.69 19.51 25.53
C ASN A 21 -11.94 18.20 25.28
N THR A 22 -11.34 17.60 26.31
CA THR A 22 -10.64 16.31 26.17
C THR A 22 -11.32 15.13 26.86
N LEU A 23 -12.42 15.37 27.57
CA LEU A 23 -13.09 14.42 28.45
C LEU A 23 -14.60 14.45 28.19
N PHE A 24 -15.19 13.31 27.80
CA PHE A 24 -16.59 13.25 27.37
C PHE A 24 -17.37 12.15 28.10
N GLU A 25 -18.65 12.41 28.35
CA GLU A 25 -19.63 11.41 28.79
C GLU A 25 -20.72 11.36 27.72
N ILE A 26 -20.93 10.19 27.14
CA ILE A 26 -21.94 9.97 26.10
C ILE A 26 -23.24 9.39 26.69
N SER A 27 -24.35 9.53 25.96
CA SER A 27 -25.65 9.01 26.40
C SER A 27 -25.68 7.48 26.36
N ASP A 28 -26.60 6.86 27.11
CA ASP A 28 -26.75 5.39 27.08
C ASP A 28 -27.23 4.91 25.68
N GLU A 29 -27.93 5.76 24.92
CA GLU A 29 -28.29 5.50 23.52
C GLU A 29 -27.06 5.47 22.61
N ASP A 30 -26.14 6.42 22.76
CA ASP A 30 -24.88 6.46 22.00
C ASP A 30 -23.97 5.28 22.36
N VAL A 31 -23.94 4.87 23.63
CA VAL A 31 -23.20 3.67 24.08
C VAL A 31 -23.70 2.43 23.33
N ILE A 32 -25.02 2.28 23.19
CA ILE A 32 -25.62 1.17 22.44
C ILE A 32 -25.33 1.29 20.95
N GLN A 33 -25.43 2.50 20.37
CA GLN A 33 -25.23 2.72 18.94
C GLN A 33 -23.78 2.48 18.49
N PHE A 34 -22.79 2.87 19.30
CA PHE A 34 -21.38 2.77 18.95
C PHE A 34 -20.69 1.54 19.55
N GLY A 35 -21.25 0.94 20.60
CA GLY A 35 -20.64 -0.18 21.33
C GLY A 35 -19.42 0.25 22.17
N GLU A 36 -19.39 1.50 22.62
CA GLU A 36 -18.22 2.12 23.26
C GLU A 36 -18.43 2.36 24.76
N ALA A 37 -17.34 2.58 25.50
CA ALA A 37 -17.48 2.96 26.90
C ALA A 37 -18.14 4.34 27.05
N LYS A 38 -18.96 4.48 28.10
CA LYS A 38 -19.67 5.71 28.44
C LYS A 38 -18.74 6.91 28.67
N TYR A 39 -17.61 6.66 29.31
CA TYR A 39 -16.61 7.68 29.63
C TYR A 39 -15.50 7.65 28.59
N GLN A 40 -15.27 8.79 27.92
CA GLN A 40 -14.35 8.88 26.80
C GLN A 40 -13.23 9.90 27.04
N LEU A 41 -12.01 9.51 26.68
CA LEU A 41 -10.78 10.31 26.66
C LEU A 41 -10.35 10.57 25.21
N LEU A 42 -9.40 11.48 24.99
CA LEU A 42 -8.69 11.68 23.73
C LEU A 42 -7.29 11.08 23.79
N GLU A 43 -6.84 10.52 22.67
CA GLU A 43 -5.45 10.13 22.48
C GLU A 43 -4.52 11.35 22.51
N GLY A 44 -3.24 11.14 22.85
CA GLY A 44 -2.24 12.21 22.91
C GLY A 44 -2.40 13.20 24.09
N CYS A 45 -3.49 13.14 24.84
CA CYS A 45 -3.71 13.94 26.05
C CYS A 45 -3.24 13.20 27.31
N SER A 46 -3.01 13.95 28.40
CA SER A 46 -2.72 13.41 29.73
C SER A 46 -3.81 13.80 30.70
N TYR A 47 -4.23 12.86 31.54
CA TYR A 47 -5.29 13.05 32.52
C TYR A 47 -4.78 12.73 33.92
N GLU A 48 -5.20 13.47 34.92
CA GLU A 48 -4.99 13.11 36.32
C GLU A 48 -6.20 12.34 36.85
N TYR A 49 -5.96 11.28 37.62
CA TYR A 49 -7.01 10.53 38.29
C TYR A 49 -6.77 10.42 39.80
N GLN A 50 -7.86 10.32 40.55
CA GLN A 50 -7.85 10.08 41.98
C GLN A 50 -9.08 9.28 42.42
N PHE A 51 -8.86 8.19 43.17
CA PHE A 51 -9.92 7.50 43.90
C PHE A 51 -10.24 8.21 45.22
N SER A 52 -11.51 8.15 45.65
CA SER A 52 -11.97 8.73 46.91
C SER A 52 -11.44 8.00 48.16
N GLU A 53 -10.95 6.76 48.02
CA GLU A 53 -10.36 5.97 49.11
C GLU A 53 -8.90 5.61 48.81
N GLU A 54 -8.02 5.75 49.79
CA GLU A 54 -6.58 5.50 49.60
C GLU A 54 -6.21 4.03 49.39
N ALA A 55 -7.06 3.11 49.86
CA ALA A 55 -6.86 1.66 49.73
C ALA A 55 -7.20 1.12 48.33
N VAL A 56 -7.91 1.89 47.50
CA VAL A 56 -8.34 1.48 46.16
C VAL A 56 -7.42 2.13 45.12
N PHE A 57 -6.86 1.31 44.24
CA PHE A 57 -5.98 1.76 43.17
C PHE A 57 -6.10 0.84 41.95
N PHE A 58 -5.69 1.32 40.78
CA PHE A 58 -5.54 0.47 39.60
C PHE A 58 -4.37 -0.50 39.81
N LYS A 59 -4.49 -1.75 39.35
CA LYS A 59 -3.36 -2.69 39.42
C LYS A 59 -2.12 -2.11 38.70
N PRO A 60 -0.90 -2.29 39.26
CA PRO A 60 0.32 -1.83 38.61
C PRO A 60 0.48 -2.43 37.22
N LYS A 61 1.06 -1.66 36.30
CA LYS A 61 1.33 -2.08 34.91
C LYS A 61 2.28 -3.28 34.82
N GLU A 62 3.10 -3.52 35.84
CA GLU A 62 3.96 -4.69 35.97
C GLU A 62 3.17 -5.98 36.26
N GLU A 63 1.95 -5.84 36.78
CA GLU A 63 1.07 -6.95 37.19
C GLU A 63 -0.13 -7.13 36.25
N SER A 64 -0.46 -6.13 35.42
CA SER A 64 -1.58 -6.18 34.47
C SER A 64 -1.27 -5.46 33.16
N ASN A 65 -1.28 -6.23 32.06
CA ASN A 65 -1.16 -5.71 30.69
C ASN A 65 -2.34 -4.82 30.25
N LYS A 66 -3.43 -4.72 31.05
CA LYS A 66 -4.58 -3.88 30.76
C LYS A 66 -4.44 -2.44 31.27
N ASN A 67 -3.54 -2.20 32.22
CA ASN A 67 -3.32 -0.88 32.83
C ASN A 67 -2.09 -0.16 32.25
N LEU A 68 -1.72 -0.46 31.00
CA LEU A 68 -0.56 0.14 30.31
C LEU A 68 -0.61 1.67 30.23
N ILE A 69 -1.82 2.23 30.18
CA ILE A 69 -2.06 3.68 30.12
C ILE A 69 -2.03 4.35 31.51
N ILE A 70 -1.83 3.59 32.59
CA ILE A 70 -1.85 4.10 33.97
C ILE A 70 -0.43 4.32 34.47
N THR A 71 -0.20 5.49 35.05
CA THR A 71 1.04 5.84 35.76
C THR A 71 0.70 6.30 37.17
N HIS A 72 1.21 5.60 38.18
CA HIS A 72 0.95 5.97 39.58
C HIS A 72 1.75 7.20 40.02
N SER A 73 1.15 7.99 40.92
CA SER A 73 1.85 9.08 41.59
C SER A 73 2.83 8.54 42.64
N LYS A 74 3.95 9.26 42.82
CA LYS A 74 4.89 9.00 43.92
C LYS A 74 4.28 9.26 45.31
N PHE A 75 3.19 10.03 45.38
CA PHE A 75 2.51 10.40 46.63
C PHE A 75 1.41 9.42 47.08
N GLY A 76 1.12 8.37 46.30
CA GLY A 76 0.12 7.35 46.66
C GLY A 76 -0.47 6.66 45.43
N LYS A 77 -0.73 5.35 45.54
CA LYS A 77 -1.22 4.53 44.42
C LYS A 77 -2.67 4.84 44.00
N HIS A 78 -3.47 5.38 44.93
CA HIS A 78 -4.86 5.79 44.71
C HIS A 78 -5.01 6.98 43.74
N LYS A 79 -3.90 7.61 43.33
CA LYS A 79 -3.88 8.73 42.39
C LYS A 79 -2.70 8.60 41.41
N GLY A 80 -2.82 9.26 40.28
CA GLY A 80 -1.81 9.19 39.22
C GLY A 80 -2.29 9.85 37.95
N SER A 81 -1.71 9.42 36.83
CA SER A 81 -2.06 9.91 35.51
C SER A 81 -2.51 8.77 34.59
N ILE A 82 -3.51 9.08 33.75
CA ILE A 82 -3.91 8.26 32.61
C ILE A 82 -3.28 8.90 31.38
N ILE A 83 -2.42 8.17 30.68
CA ILE A 83 -1.69 8.63 29.51
C ILE A 83 -1.96 7.65 28.36
N PRO A 84 -3.04 7.86 27.59
CA PRO A 84 -3.41 6.97 26.50
C PRO A 84 -2.39 6.93 25.36
N ASN A 85 -1.60 8.00 25.16
CA ASN A 85 -0.62 8.13 24.07
C ASN A 85 -1.21 7.77 22.70
N ILE A 86 -0.88 6.58 22.18
CA ILE A 86 -1.29 6.11 20.86
C ILE A 86 -2.42 5.07 20.88
N TYR A 87 -2.87 4.66 22.07
CA TYR A 87 -3.77 3.53 22.26
C TYR A 87 -5.24 3.98 22.24
N VAL A 88 -5.90 3.84 21.08
CA VAL A 88 -7.34 4.14 20.89
C VAL A 88 -8.21 2.89 21.08
N GLY A 89 -9.49 3.07 21.42
CA GLY A 89 -10.45 2.00 21.72
C GLY A 89 -10.81 1.88 23.21
N THR A 90 -11.60 0.86 23.55
CA THR A 90 -12.10 0.62 24.92
C THR A 90 -11.07 -0.06 25.82
N HIS A 91 -10.44 0.67 26.73
CA HIS A 91 -9.55 0.11 27.73
C HIS A 91 -10.32 -0.37 28.96
N SER A 92 -10.20 -1.66 29.29
CA SER A 92 -10.83 -2.26 30.47
C SER A 92 -9.87 -2.28 31.65
N LEU A 93 -9.86 -1.19 32.42
CA LEU A 93 -8.91 -0.97 33.51
C LEU A 93 -9.20 -1.86 34.73
N GLU A 94 -8.16 -2.49 35.27
CA GLU A 94 -8.24 -3.38 36.42
C GLU A 94 -8.01 -2.61 37.73
N ILE A 95 -8.97 -2.72 38.66
CA ILE A 95 -8.88 -2.17 40.00
C ILE A 95 -8.41 -3.27 40.95
N ASP A 96 -7.43 -2.97 41.81
CA ASP A 96 -6.89 -3.95 42.75
C ASP A 96 -7.96 -4.40 43.76
N GLY A 97 -7.98 -5.70 44.06
CA GLY A 97 -8.98 -6.31 44.95
C GLY A 97 -10.41 -6.39 44.40
N SER A 98 -10.68 -5.98 43.14
CA SER A 98 -12.00 -6.07 42.50
C SER A 98 -11.96 -6.96 41.25
N PRO A 99 -12.96 -7.85 41.05
CA PRO A 99 -13.10 -8.59 39.79
C PRO A 99 -13.71 -7.72 38.66
N ILE A 100 -14.14 -6.50 38.97
CA ILE A 100 -14.86 -5.61 38.04
C ILE A 100 -13.85 -4.75 37.29
N LEU A 101 -13.97 -4.76 35.96
CA LEU A 101 -13.19 -3.92 35.05
C LEU A 101 -13.90 -2.59 34.83
N LEU A 102 -13.15 -1.49 34.84
CA LEU A 102 -13.65 -0.16 34.48
C LEU A 102 -13.39 0.11 32.99
N PRO A 103 -14.41 0.12 32.12
CA PRO A 103 -14.22 0.44 30.71
C PRO A 103 -14.09 1.96 30.51
N ILE A 104 -13.04 2.39 29.80
CA ILE A 104 -12.82 3.77 29.37
C ILE A 104 -12.53 3.77 27.86
N GLU A 105 -13.24 4.58 27.08
CA GLU A 105 -13.00 4.72 25.65
C GLU A 105 -11.91 5.75 25.41
N VAL A 106 -10.92 5.45 24.59
CA VAL A 106 -9.96 6.44 24.09
C VAL A 106 -10.26 6.71 22.63
N ARG A 107 -10.70 7.93 22.33
CA ARG A 107 -10.99 8.40 20.98
C ARG A 107 -9.72 8.90 20.30
N SER A 108 -9.66 8.71 18.98
CA SER A 108 -8.68 9.44 18.17
C SER A 108 -9.01 10.94 18.14
N VAL A 109 -8.00 11.78 17.95
CA VAL A 109 -8.17 13.23 17.71
C VAL A 109 -8.94 13.49 16.40
N LYS A 110 -8.93 12.53 15.46
CA LYS A 110 -9.72 12.62 14.22
C LYS A 110 -11.21 12.43 14.50
N SER A 111 -12.00 13.44 14.14
CA SER A 111 -13.47 13.45 14.29
C SER A 111 -14.14 12.29 13.53
N GLU A 112 -13.58 11.89 12.39
CA GLU A 112 -14.12 10.86 11.47
C GLU A 112 -13.62 9.43 11.79
N TYR A 113 -12.86 9.24 12.86
CA TYR A 113 -12.27 7.95 13.23
C TYR A 113 -13.25 6.75 13.22
N ARG A 114 -14.48 6.96 13.68
CA ARG A 114 -15.49 5.88 13.76
C ARG A 114 -15.97 5.43 12.39
N SER A 115 -16.25 6.39 11.50
CA SER A 115 -16.64 6.12 10.12
C SER A 115 -15.48 5.50 9.34
N ASP A 116 -14.28 6.04 9.51
CA ASP A 116 -13.05 5.53 8.87
C ASP A 116 -12.81 4.07 9.24
N TYR A 117 -12.85 3.76 10.55
CA TYR A 117 -12.61 2.41 11.04
C TYR A 117 -13.62 1.40 10.46
N ARG A 118 -14.91 1.74 10.51
CA ARG A 118 -15.98 0.87 9.96
C ARG A 118 -15.79 0.66 8.47
N TYR A 119 -15.58 1.75 7.72
CA TYR A 119 -15.41 1.69 6.28
C TYR A 119 -14.19 0.87 5.85
N MET A 120 -13.03 1.08 6.48
CA MET A 120 -11.81 0.32 6.16
C MET A 120 -12.02 -1.18 6.40
N LEU A 121 -12.67 -1.53 7.51
CA LEU A 121 -12.96 -2.90 7.89
C LEU A 121 -13.94 -3.55 6.90
N GLU A 122 -15.05 -2.87 6.58
CA GLU A 122 -16.03 -3.31 5.57
C GLU A 122 -15.35 -3.52 4.21
N SER A 123 -14.53 -2.56 3.76
CA SER A 123 -13.83 -2.61 2.47
C SER A 123 -12.80 -3.74 2.40
N ILE A 124 -12.02 -3.97 3.45
CA ILE A 124 -11.10 -5.12 3.52
C ILE A 124 -11.89 -6.42 3.49
N THR A 125 -12.99 -6.49 4.24
CA THR A 125 -13.86 -7.69 4.31
C THR A 125 -14.43 -8.05 2.95
N GLU A 126 -14.96 -7.06 2.24
CA GLU A 126 -15.51 -7.22 0.91
C GLU A 126 -14.46 -7.78 -0.05
N ARG A 127 -13.28 -7.15 -0.10
CA ARG A 127 -12.17 -7.60 -0.95
C ARG A 127 -11.73 -9.02 -0.58
N CYS A 128 -11.46 -9.31 0.70
CA CYS A 128 -11.10 -10.66 1.14
C CYS A 128 -12.14 -11.71 0.73
N THR A 129 -13.42 -11.35 0.77
CA THR A 129 -14.50 -12.26 0.38
C THR A 129 -14.53 -12.51 -1.11
N ASP A 130 -14.39 -11.47 -1.93
CA ASP A 130 -14.31 -11.59 -3.39
C ASP A 130 -13.13 -12.47 -3.81
N LEU A 131 -12.00 -12.35 -3.10
CA LEU A 131 -10.80 -13.16 -3.33
C LEU A 131 -11.04 -14.63 -3.04
N ILE A 132 -11.72 -14.95 -1.94
CA ILE A 132 -12.04 -16.34 -1.61
C ILE A 132 -13.04 -16.93 -2.62
N MET A 133 -14.05 -16.14 -3.04
CA MET A 133 -15.01 -16.56 -4.07
C MET A 133 -14.36 -16.84 -5.43
N GLN A 134 -13.21 -16.22 -5.74
CA GLN A 134 -12.44 -16.52 -6.95
C GLN A 134 -11.63 -17.82 -6.83
N ILE A 135 -11.23 -18.22 -5.63
CA ILE A 135 -10.38 -19.38 -5.37
C ILE A 135 -11.22 -20.65 -5.25
N ASP A 136 -12.32 -20.60 -4.51
CA ASP A 136 -13.20 -21.74 -4.28
C ASP A 136 -14.43 -21.67 -5.19
N SER A 137 -14.61 -22.69 -6.04
CA SER A 137 -15.91 -22.94 -6.65
C SER A 137 -16.92 -23.16 -5.51
N PRO A 138 -18.02 -22.38 -5.42
CA PRO A 138 -18.89 -22.23 -4.24
C PRO A 138 -19.71 -23.48 -3.85
N ILE A 139 -19.32 -24.68 -4.31
CA ILE A 139 -20.13 -25.90 -4.30
C ILE A 139 -19.55 -26.99 -3.38
N ASN A 140 -18.25 -26.98 -3.06
CA ASN A 140 -17.64 -28.12 -2.36
C ASN A 140 -16.76 -27.69 -1.19
N GLN A 141 -17.35 -27.38 -0.04
CA GLN A 141 -16.92 -27.82 1.30
C GLN A 141 -17.63 -26.99 2.38
N HIS A 142 -18.68 -27.56 2.98
CA HIS A 142 -19.12 -27.12 4.30
C HIS A 142 -17.98 -27.42 5.28
N PHE A 143 -17.42 -26.38 5.89
CA PHE A 143 -16.40 -26.51 6.93
C PHE A 143 -16.99 -25.96 8.23
N GLU A 144 -16.97 -26.74 9.30
CA GLU A 144 -17.51 -26.31 10.59
C GLU A 144 -16.60 -25.25 11.25
N THR A 145 -17.20 -24.19 11.79
CA THR A 145 -16.49 -23.16 12.56
C THR A 145 -16.05 -23.73 13.90
N ASP A 146 -14.74 -23.87 14.09
CA ASP A 146 -14.18 -24.26 15.38
C ASP A 146 -14.19 -23.09 16.38
N PHE A 147 -15.11 -23.16 17.34
CA PHE A 147 -15.30 -22.19 18.42
C PHE A 147 -14.34 -22.37 19.61
N ASN A 148 -13.46 -23.37 19.61
CA ASN A 148 -12.52 -23.65 20.71
C ASN A 148 -11.17 -22.94 20.57
N LYS A 149 -11.03 -22.00 19.63
CA LYS A 149 -9.78 -21.28 19.36
C LYS A 149 -9.57 -20.06 20.27
N ASN A 150 -8.41 -19.42 20.12
CA ASN A 150 -8.03 -18.21 20.84
C ASN A 150 -9.13 -17.13 20.74
N PRO A 151 -9.60 -16.52 21.85
CA PRO A 151 -10.66 -15.51 21.84
C PRO A 151 -10.43 -14.32 20.89
N GLU A 152 -9.17 -13.93 20.67
CA GLU A 152 -8.77 -12.86 19.74
C GLU A 152 -9.17 -13.16 18.28
N THR A 153 -8.87 -14.37 17.82
CA THR A 153 -9.26 -14.84 16.48
C THR A 153 -10.78 -14.99 16.35
N LEU A 154 -11.47 -15.35 17.45
CA LEU A 154 -12.93 -15.41 17.47
C LEU A 154 -13.55 -14.01 17.37
N TYR A 155 -12.95 -13.00 18.01
CA TYR A 155 -13.41 -11.61 17.94
C TYR A 155 -13.17 -10.98 16.56
N GLN A 156 -12.06 -11.32 15.89
CA GLN A 156 -11.84 -10.97 14.48
C GLN A 156 -12.99 -11.46 13.60
N ARG A 157 -13.31 -12.75 13.69
CA ARG A 157 -14.42 -13.36 12.95
C ARG A 157 -15.74 -12.69 13.28
N PHE A 158 -16.00 -12.43 14.56
CA PHE A 158 -17.18 -11.68 14.99
C PHE A 158 -17.25 -10.30 14.35
N SER A 159 -16.14 -9.55 14.31
CA SER A 159 -16.09 -8.22 13.70
C SER A 159 -16.36 -8.27 12.19
N PHE A 160 -15.83 -9.27 11.48
CA PHE A 160 -16.16 -9.52 10.08
C PHE A 160 -17.65 -9.78 9.88
N VAL A 161 -18.22 -10.70 10.66
CA VAL A 161 -19.65 -11.04 10.60
C VAL A 161 -20.53 -9.83 10.95
N LYS A 162 -20.17 -9.08 11.99
CA LYS A 162 -20.86 -7.86 12.39
C LYS A 162 -20.90 -6.86 11.24
N SER A 163 -19.79 -6.62 10.54
CA SER A 163 -19.74 -5.70 9.40
C SER A 163 -20.65 -6.12 8.24
N LEU A 164 -20.82 -7.43 8.01
CA LEU A 164 -21.72 -7.95 6.99
C LEU A 164 -23.19 -7.76 7.39
N ILE A 165 -23.54 -8.04 8.65
CA ILE A 165 -24.92 -8.00 9.16
C ILE A 165 -25.40 -6.56 9.42
N ASP A 166 -24.52 -5.68 9.89
CA ASP A 166 -24.83 -4.27 10.12
C ASP A 166 -24.78 -3.41 8.84
N SER A 167 -24.47 -4.03 7.69
CA SER A 167 -24.48 -3.32 6.41
C SER A 167 -25.90 -2.87 6.03
N LEU A 168 -26.01 -1.65 5.47
CA LEU A 168 -27.28 -1.09 4.99
C LEU A 168 -27.93 -2.00 3.94
N GLU A 169 -27.12 -2.60 3.06
CA GLU A 169 -27.58 -3.51 2.02
C GLU A 169 -28.28 -4.74 2.61
N PHE A 170 -27.76 -5.29 3.71
CA PHE A 170 -28.37 -6.44 4.39
C PHE A 170 -29.70 -6.07 5.04
N GLU A 171 -29.77 -4.92 5.73
CA GLU A 171 -31.02 -4.44 6.33
C GLU A 171 -32.11 -4.20 5.28
N GLU A 172 -31.77 -3.50 4.19
CA GLU A 172 -32.68 -3.25 3.08
C GLU A 172 -33.16 -4.55 2.43
N ALA A 173 -32.26 -5.54 2.27
CA ALA A 173 -32.61 -6.84 1.71
C ALA A 173 -33.64 -7.59 2.56
N ILE A 174 -33.49 -7.58 3.89
CA ILE A 174 -34.44 -8.21 4.82
C ILE A 174 -35.80 -7.50 4.77
N GLN A 175 -35.82 -6.16 4.80
CA GLN A 175 -37.06 -5.38 4.69
C GLN A 175 -37.79 -5.64 3.35
N LYS A 176 -37.04 -5.79 2.26
CA LYS A 176 -37.59 -6.12 0.94
C LYS A 176 -38.21 -7.52 0.89
N ILE A 177 -37.62 -8.50 1.57
CA ILE A 177 -38.17 -9.86 1.68
C ILE A 177 -39.47 -9.85 2.50
N ILE A 178 -39.50 -9.11 3.62
CA ILE A 178 -40.68 -9.02 4.48
C ILE A 178 -41.83 -8.30 3.77
N SER A 179 -41.53 -7.23 3.03
CA SER A 179 -42.55 -6.46 2.29
C SER A 179 -43.06 -7.15 1.03
N SER A 180 -42.22 -7.95 0.35
CA SER A 180 -42.60 -8.66 -0.89
C SER A 180 -42.10 -10.12 -0.92
N PRO A 181 -42.64 -10.98 -0.04
CA PRO A 181 -42.17 -12.35 0.08
C PRO A 181 -42.58 -13.19 -1.12
N THR A 182 -41.79 -14.24 -1.37
CA THR A 182 -42.18 -15.29 -2.31
C THR A 182 -43.32 -16.09 -1.69
N THR A 183 -44.36 -16.34 -2.47
CA THR A 183 -45.51 -17.15 -2.06
C THR A 183 -45.61 -18.38 -2.95
N LYS A 184 -46.12 -19.46 -2.38
CA LYS A 184 -46.54 -20.66 -3.11
C LYS A 184 -48.02 -20.90 -2.88
N TRP A 185 -48.69 -21.47 -3.88
CA TRP A 185 -50.04 -21.94 -3.69
C TRP A 185 -50.04 -23.18 -2.80
N HIS A 186 -50.84 -23.13 -1.73
CA HIS A 186 -51.08 -24.24 -0.84
C HIS A 186 -52.58 -24.56 -0.83
N GLU A 187 -52.93 -25.84 -0.84
CA GLU A 187 -54.32 -26.28 -0.75
C GLU A 187 -54.66 -26.52 0.72
N GLU A 188 -55.59 -25.72 1.24
CA GLU A 188 -56.14 -25.88 2.57
C GLU A 188 -57.47 -26.63 2.47
N TYR A 189 -57.64 -27.66 3.30
CA TYR A 189 -58.88 -28.42 3.37
C TYR A 189 -59.88 -27.68 4.26
N GLU A 190 -61.01 -27.28 3.69
CA GLU A 190 -62.13 -26.64 4.39
C GLU A 190 -63.39 -27.49 4.29
N GLU A 191 -64.21 -27.51 5.33
CA GLU A 191 -65.58 -28.03 5.22
C GLU A 191 -66.53 -26.92 4.78
N LYS A 192 -67.09 -27.07 3.59
CA LYS A 192 -67.94 -26.05 2.97
C LYS A 192 -69.35 -26.55 2.76
N ASP A 193 -70.32 -25.64 2.86
CA ASP A 193 -71.72 -25.95 2.52
C ASP A 193 -71.80 -26.45 1.07
N ILE A 194 -72.45 -27.59 0.87
CA ILE A 194 -72.58 -28.27 -0.42
C ILE A 194 -73.14 -27.34 -1.52
N ARG A 195 -74.01 -26.40 -1.15
CA ARG A 195 -74.67 -25.46 -2.08
C ARG A 195 -73.73 -24.37 -2.60
N SER A 196 -72.63 -24.13 -1.89
CA SER A 196 -71.65 -23.09 -2.25
C SER A 196 -70.54 -23.60 -3.18
N ILE A 197 -70.52 -24.90 -3.48
CA ILE A 197 -69.50 -25.55 -4.28
C ILE A 197 -69.91 -25.53 -5.75
N ARG A 198 -69.11 -24.87 -6.59
CA ARG A 198 -69.40 -24.71 -8.02
C ARG A 198 -69.02 -25.91 -8.88
N ARG A 199 -67.98 -26.66 -8.49
CA ARG A 199 -67.45 -27.81 -9.25
C ARG A 199 -67.14 -28.96 -8.29
N PHE A 200 -67.68 -30.13 -8.59
CA PHE A 200 -67.45 -31.35 -7.81
C PHE A 200 -66.29 -32.14 -8.40
N ASN A 201 -65.37 -32.60 -7.55
CA ASN A 201 -64.35 -33.58 -7.91
C ASN A 201 -64.83 -35.01 -7.56
N GLN A 202 -64.09 -36.04 -7.99
CA GLN A 202 -64.47 -37.44 -7.74
C GLN A 202 -64.59 -37.79 -6.24
N LYS A 203 -63.78 -37.17 -5.37
CA LYS A 203 -63.85 -37.36 -3.91
C LYS A 203 -65.14 -36.73 -3.34
N ASN A 204 -65.48 -35.53 -3.80
CA ASN A 204 -66.69 -34.81 -3.40
C ASN A 204 -67.95 -35.59 -3.80
N ILE A 205 -67.96 -36.21 -4.99
CA ILE A 205 -69.06 -37.07 -5.44
C ILE A 205 -69.22 -38.30 -4.53
N LYS A 206 -68.12 -38.95 -4.12
CA LYS A 206 -68.20 -40.05 -3.13
C LYS A 206 -68.77 -39.56 -1.80
N GLN A 207 -68.37 -38.37 -1.36
CA GLN A 207 -68.89 -37.77 -0.12
C GLN A 207 -70.39 -37.44 -0.18
N LEU A 208 -70.95 -37.19 -1.37
CA LEU A 208 -72.41 -37.06 -1.53
C LEU A 208 -73.16 -38.29 -1.02
N VAL A 209 -72.57 -39.48 -1.09
CA VAL A 209 -73.21 -40.72 -0.66
C VAL A 209 -72.77 -41.11 0.76
N THR A 210 -71.49 -40.94 1.09
CA THR A 210 -70.91 -41.49 2.33
C THR A 210 -70.91 -40.55 3.54
N LYS A 211 -70.92 -39.22 3.33
CA LYS A 211 -70.75 -38.26 4.42
C LYS A 211 -72.04 -38.11 5.25
N SER A 212 -71.88 -37.99 6.57
CA SER A 212 -72.94 -37.87 7.57
C SER A 212 -73.50 -36.44 7.65
N ASN A 213 -74.50 -36.20 8.51
CA ASN A 213 -75.20 -34.92 8.66
C ASN A 213 -75.90 -34.44 7.37
N ARG A 214 -76.95 -35.18 6.99
CA ARG A 214 -77.61 -35.08 5.69
C ARG A 214 -78.94 -34.33 5.78
N MET A 215 -79.19 -33.45 4.82
CA MET A 215 -80.49 -32.81 4.59
C MET A 215 -81.31 -33.65 3.60
N LYS A 216 -82.61 -33.82 3.89
CA LYS A 216 -83.53 -34.47 2.96
C LYS A 216 -83.77 -33.60 1.74
N ILE A 217 -83.84 -34.22 0.57
CA ILE A 217 -84.14 -33.55 -0.68
C ILE A 217 -85.62 -33.80 -1.03
N SER A 218 -86.31 -32.78 -1.54
CA SER A 218 -87.68 -32.92 -2.05
C SER A 218 -87.78 -34.00 -3.14
N THR A 219 -88.94 -34.66 -3.25
CA THR A 219 -89.22 -35.71 -4.25
C THR A 219 -89.23 -35.18 -5.69
N GLU A 220 -89.46 -33.88 -5.88
CA GLU A 220 -89.46 -33.20 -7.18
C GLU A 220 -88.06 -32.74 -7.63
N HIS A 221 -87.06 -32.84 -6.76
CA HIS A 221 -85.74 -32.32 -7.05
C HIS A 221 -84.99 -33.24 -8.02
N PHE A 222 -84.32 -32.65 -9.01
CA PHE A 222 -83.61 -33.37 -10.09
C PHE A 222 -82.66 -34.49 -9.60
N LEU A 223 -81.94 -34.27 -8.50
CA LEU A 223 -81.04 -35.28 -7.90
C LEU A 223 -81.78 -36.49 -7.31
N ASN A 224 -83.02 -36.31 -6.85
CA ASN A 224 -83.86 -37.39 -6.36
C ASN A 224 -84.51 -38.13 -7.54
N THR A 225 -85.09 -37.40 -8.48
CA THR A 225 -85.81 -37.97 -9.64
C THR A 225 -84.89 -38.68 -10.63
N SER A 226 -83.70 -38.12 -10.92
CA SER A 226 -82.80 -38.65 -11.95
C SER A 226 -81.75 -39.62 -11.41
N TYR A 227 -81.39 -39.50 -10.14
CA TYR A 227 -80.27 -40.26 -9.53
C TYR A 227 -80.64 -40.99 -8.23
N GLY A 228 -81.90 -40.94 -7.77
CA GLY A 228 -82.39 -41.67 -6.60
C GLY A 228 -81.85 -41.18 -5.25
N LEU A 229 -81.25 -39.98 -5.19
CA LEU A 229 -80.66 -39.45 -3.95
C LEU A 229 -81.74 -38.79 -3.07
N THR A 230 -82.16 -39.47 -2.01
CA THR A 230 -83.19 -38.99 -1.07
C THR A 230 -82.69 -37.96 -0.05
N SER A 231 -81.37 -37.87 0.14
CA SER A 231 -80.72 -36.91 1.02
C SER A 231 -79.30 -36.59 0.54
N ILE A 232 -78.77 -35.42 0.90
CA ILE A 232 -77.38 -34.98 0.63
C ILE A 232 -76.73 -34.45 1.91
N PRO A 233 -75.40 -34.57 2.07
CA PRO A 233 -74.69 -33.96 3.20
C PRO A 233 -74.80 -32.43 3.16
N THR A 234 -74.92 -31.79 4.33
CA THR A 234 -75.00 -30.32 4.45
C THR A 234 -73.66 -29.65 4.15
N LYS A 235 -72.55 -30.27 4.56
CA LYS A 235 -71.18 -29.84 4.26
C LYS A 235 -70.38 -30.97 3.64
N ILE A 236 -69.51 -30.65 2.69
CA ILE A 236 -68.55 -31.58 2.11
C ILE A 236 -67.15 -30.96 2.13
N ASP A 237 -66.13 -31.80 2.01
CA ASP A 237 -64.75 -31.32 2.00
C ASP A 237 -64.49 -30.60 0.68
N SER A 238 -63.84 -29.44 0.80
CA SER A 238 -63.42 -28.61 -0.31
C SER A 238 -61.98 -28.22 -0.09
N THR A 239 -61.24 -28.03 -1.18
CA THR A 239 -59.88 -27.51 -1.15
C THR A 239 -59.91 -26.06 -1.60
N ARG A 240 -59.44 -25.14 -0.76
CA ARG A 240 -59.21 -23.75 -1.14
C ARG A 240 -57.73 -23.55 -1.42
N LYS A 241 -57.41 -22.87 -2.52
CA LYS A 241 -56.05 -22.42 -2.79
C LYS A 241 -55.81 -21.12 -2.00
N CYS A 242 -54.92 -21.20 -1.03
CA CYS A 242 -54.44 -20.07 -0.25
C CYS A 242 -52.97 -19.81 -0.62
N GLU A 243 -52.56 -18.55 -0.55
CA GLU A 243 -51.14 -18.22 -0.69
C GLU A 243 -50.43 -18.51 0.62
N SER A 244 -49.37 -19.31 0.57
CA SER A 244 -48.51 -19.61 1.69
C SER A 244 -47.15 -18.96 1.47
N ILE A 245 -46.65 -18.26 2.48
CA ILE A 245 -45.29 -17.71 2.51
C ILE A 245 -44.24 -18.78 2.87
N ASP A 246 -44.63 -20.02 3.13
CA ASP A 246 -43.70 -21.09 3.52
C ASP A 246 -43.00 -21.73 2.31
N THR A 247 -42.20 -20.95 1.59
CA THR A 247 -41.44 -21.37 0.40
C THR A 247 -40.06 -21.93 0.76
N ALA A 248 -39.42 -22.69 -0.12
CA ALA A 248 -38.07 -23.21 0.14
C ALA A 248 -37.05 -22.07 0.32
N GLU A 249 -37.26 -20.98 -0.41
CA GLU A 249 -36.46 -19.76 -0.37
C GLU A 249 -36.64 -19.02 0.96
N ASN A 250 -37.88 -18.83 1.44
CA ASN A 250 -38.13 -18.19 2.73
C ASN A 250 -37.62 -19.03 3.90
N ARG A 251 -37.71 -20.37 3.80
CA ARG A 251 -37.11 -21.30 4.76
C ARG A 251 -35.58 -21.18 4.80
N PHE A 252 -34.93 -20.96 3.65
CA PHE A 252 -33.49 -20.68 3.59
C PHE A 252 -33.14 -19.36 4.30
N ILE A 253 -33.88 -18.27 4.04
CA ILE A 253 -33.63 -16.98 4.70
C ILE A 253 -33.75 -17.11 6.22
N LYS A 254 -34.79 -17.80 6.71
CA LYS A 254 -34.96 -18.08 8.15
C LYS A 254 -33.75 -18.83 8.71
N HIS A 255 -33.29 -19.86 8.02
CA HIS A 255 -32.15 -20.66 8.43
C HIS A 255 -30.84 -19.86 8.47
N ALA A 256 -30.57 -19.03 7.46
CA ALA A 256 -29.40 -18.15 7.45
C ALA A 256 -29.38 -17.21 8.67
N LEU A 257 -30.52 -16.61 9.01
CA LEU A 257 -30.65 -15.77 10.21
C LEU A 257 -30.48 -16.56 11.52
N GLU A 258 -31.00 -17.79 11.59
CA GLU A 258 -30.80 -18.68 12.73
C GLU A 258 -29.32 -19.06 12.91
N GLU A 259 -28.58 -19.29 11.83
CA GLU A 259 -27.13 -19.54 11.88
C GLU A 259 -26.33 -18.32 12.34
N PHE A 260 -26.68 -17.12 11.85
CA PHE A 260 -26.05 -15.88 12.32
C PHE A 260 -26.32 -15.65 13.81
N LEU A 261 -27.55 -15.87 14.27
CA LEU A 261 -27.90 -15.78 15.68
C LEU A 261 -27.09 -16.77 16.53
N PHE A 262 -27.04 -18.04 16.11
CA PHE A 262 -26.29 -19.08 16.80
C PHE A 262 -24.81 -18.71 16.92
N PHE A 263 -24.21 -18.18 15.85
CA PHE A 263 -22.81 -17.71 15.88
C PHE A 263 -22.60 -16.58 16.89
N CYS A 264 -23.46 -15.56 16.88
CA CYS A 264 -23.38 -14.42 17.80
C CYS A 264 -23.56 -14.83 19.28
N GLU A 265 -24.49 -15.74 19.58
CA GLU A 265 -24.71 -16.27 20.94
C GLU A 265 -23.50 -17.08 21.43
N ASN A 266 -22.90 -17.90 20.57
CA ASN A 266 -21.68 -18.64 20.92
C ASN A 266 -20.49 -17.71 21.15
N CYS A 267 -20.36 -16.65 20.35
CA CYS A 267 -19.39 -15.58 20.56
C CYS A 267 -19.60 -14.90 21.92
N GLU A 268 -20.82 -14.51 22.25
CA GLU A 268 -21.17 -13.87 23.52
C GLU A 268 -20.77 -14.70 24.74
N LEU A 269 -21.05 -16.01 24.71
CA LEU A 269 -20.66 -16.94 25.77
C LEU A 269 -19.13 -17.04 25.92
N ARG A 270 -18.39 -17.02 24.80
CA ARG A 270 -16.92 -17.12 24.82
C ARG A 270 -16.24 -15.80 25.19
N PHE A 271 -16.91 -14.67 24.97
CA PHE A 271 -16.43 -13.34 25.34
C PHE A 271 -16.73 -12.97 26.79
N GLU A 272 -17.09 -13.91 27.66
CA GLU A 272 -17.44 -13.62 29.06
C GLU A 272 -16.37 -12.84 29.85
N LYS A 273 -15.10 -13.00 29.48
CA LYS A 273 -13.95 -12.27 30.06
C LYS A 273 -13.66 -10.90 29.43
N TYR A 274 -14.34 -10.56 28.33
CA TYR A 274 -14.12 -9.37 27.50
C TYR A 274 -15.42 -8.56 27.39
N SER A 275 -15.58 -7.58 28.28
CA SER A 275 -16.83 -6.82 28.46
C SER A 275 -17.37 -6.19 27.17
N THR A 276 -16.51 -5.59 26.36
CA THR A 276 -16.91 -4.91 25.11
C THR A 276 -17.37 -5.91 24.05
N ALA A 277 -16.56 -6.93 23.78
CA ALA A 277 -16.88 -7.96 22.78
C ALA A 277 -18.19 -8.69 23.12
N LYS A 278 -18.41 -8.99 24.42
CA LYS A 278 -19.67 -9.57 24.90
C LYS A 278 -20.86 -8.66 24.64
N PHE A 279 -20.73 -7.37 24.99
CA PHE A 279 -21.79 -6.39 24.79
C PHE A 279 -22.14 -6.24 23.30
N GLU A 280 -21.13 -6.10 22.44
CA GLU A 280 -21.34 -6.01 20.99
C GLU A 280 -22.02 -7.26 20.41
N SER A 281 -21.57 -8.46 20.81
CA SER A 281 -22.21 -9.70 20.38
C SER A 281 -23.65 -9.82 20.88
N GLY A 282 -23.94 -9.42 22.11
CA GLY A 282 -25.28 -9.46 22.67
C GLY A 282 -26.24 -8.49 21.98
N LEU A 283 -25.78 -7.30 21.59
CA LEU A 283 -26.57 -6.35 20.79
C LEU A 283 -26.94 -6.94 19.43
N LEU A 284 -25.97 -7.54 18.73
CA LEU A 284 -26.20 -8.15 17.42
C LEU A 284 -27.14 -9.36 17.52
N SER A 285 -26.95 -10.22 18.53
CA SER A 285 -27.87 -11.32 18.84
C SER A 285 -29.30 -10.82 19.08
N THR A 286 -29.45 -9.75 19.86
CA THR A 286 -30.77 -9.14 20.16
C THR A 286 -31.42 -8.59 18.89
N LYS A 287 -30.65 -7.94 18.02
CA LYS A 287 -31.13 -7.41 16.73
C LYS A 287 -31.66 -8.53 15.83
N ILE A 288 -30.87 -9.60 15.63
CA ILE A 288 -31.28 -10.74 14.80
C ILE A 288 -32.47 -11.47 15.41
N SER A 289 -32.49 -11.65 16.74
CA SER A 289 -33.61 -12.26 17.46
C SER A 289 -34.90 -11.45 17.30
N SER A 290 -34.81 -10.11 17.33
CA SER A 290 -35.95 -9.22 17.05
C SER A 290 -36.52 -9.43 15.64
N ILE A 291 -35.65 -9.57 14.63
CA ILE A 291 -36.05 -9.87 13.24
C ILE A 291 -36.77 -11.23 13.17
N LEU A 292 -36.17 -12.28 13.74
CA LEU A 292 -36.74 -13.63 13.75
C LEU A 292 -38.08 -13.73 14.51
N ASN A 293 -38.31 -12.83 15.47
CA ASN A 293 -39.55 -12.77 16.26
C ASN A 293 -40.75 -12.12 15.54
N GLN A 294 -40.54 -11.53 14.36
CA GLN A 294 -41.61 -10.96 13.56
C GLN A 294 -42.60 -12.03 13.07
N SER A 295 -43.86 -11.64 12.86
CA SER A 295 -44.95 -12.55 12.46
C SER A 295 -44.65 -13.32 11.16
N PHE A 296 -43.90 -12.71 10.25
CA PHE A 296 -43.43 -13.30 9.00
C PHE A 296 -42.63 -14.59 9.23
N PHE A 297 -41.56 -14.54 10.04
CA PHE A 297 -40.67 -15.69 10.28
C PHE A 297 -41.30 -16.78 11.17
N LYS A 298 -42.32 -16.42 11.96
CA LYS A 298 -43.08 -17.39 12.78
C LYS A 298 -43.93 -18.35 11.94
N GLN A 299 -44.37 -17.93 10.75
CA GLN A 299 -45.18 -18.74 9.85
C GLN A 299 -44.34 -19.64 8.91
N ILE A 300 -43.02 -19.47 8.89
CA ILE A 300 -42.09 -20.21 8.03
C ILE A 300 -41.57 -21.45 8.78
N SER A 301 -41.64 -22.60 8.13
CA SER A 301 -41.17 -23.88 8.69
C SER A 301 -39.64 -23.97 8.71
N ARG A 302 -39.07 -24.96 9.41
CA ARG A 302 -37.64 -25.27 9.26
C ARG A 302 -37.35 -25.85 7.88
N PRO A 303 -36.19 -25.56 7.25
CA PRO A 303 -35.82 -26.17 5.98
C PRO A 303 -35.59 -27.67 6.15
N THR A 304 -36.06 -28.47 5.19
CA THR A 304 -35.75 -29.90 5.07
C THR A 304 -34.53 -30.16 4.19
N SER A 305 -34.20 -29.23 3.28
CA SER A 305 -33.03 -29.25 2.39
C SER A 305 -32.75 -27.85 1.88
N LEU A 306 -31.48 -27.43 1.78
CA LEU A 306 -31.09 -26.13 1.23
C LEU A 306 -31.04 -26.18 -0.31
N LYS A 307 -31.97 -25.48 -0.98
CA LYS A 307 -32.04 -25.43 -2.45
C LYS A 307 -31.27 -24.24 -3.01
N LEU A 308 -29.94 -24.24 -2.83
CA LEU A 308 -29.05 -23.14 -3.24
C LEU A 308 -29.10 -22.82 -4.76
N ASN A 309 -29.52 -23.79 -5.58
CA ASN A 309 -29.70 -23.63 -7.03
C ASN A 309 -31.05 -23.01 -7.43
N SER A 310 -31.84 -22.47 -6.49
CA SER A 310 -33.11 -21.82 -6.82
C SER A 310 -32.86 -20.52 -7.61
N PRO A 311 -33.47 -20.34 -8.80
CA PRO A 311 -33.35 -19.10 -9.57
C PRO A 311 -33.81 -17.87 -8.80
N ILE A 312 -34.75 -18.05 -7.87
CA ILE A 312 -35.27 -16.98 -7.02
C ILE A 312 -34.19 -16.53 -6.04
N LEU A 313 -33.51 -17.47 -5.37
CA LEU A 313 -32.38 -17.15 -4.47
C LEU A 313 -31.22 -16.48 -5.22
N GLN A 314 -30.98 -16.84 -6.48
CA GLN A 314 -29.85 -16.30 -7.25
C GLN A 314 -30.14 -14.96 -7.95
N ARG A 315 -31.40 -14.67 -8.29
CA ARG A 315 -31.75 -13.51 -9.15
C ARG A 315 -32.70 -12.50 -8.51
N LYS A 316 -33.57 -12.91 -7.58
CA LYS A 316 -34.55 -11.98 -6.99
C LYS A 316 -33.85 -11.09 -5.96
N SER A 317 -33.92 -9.77 -6.18
CA SER A 317 -33.39 -8.79 -5.23
C SER A 317 -34.09 -8.90 -3.86
N GLY A 318 -33.33 -8.73 -2.78
CA GLY A 318 -33.60 -9.19 -1.42
C GLY A 318 -32.96 -10.56 -1.16
N TYR A 319 -33.40 -11.58 -1.90
CA TYR A 319 -32.96 -12.97 -1.66
C TYR A 319 -31.51 -13.22 -2.07
N ARG A 320 -31.09 -12.64 -3.20
CA ARG A 320 -29.71 -12.75 -3.70
C ARG A 320 -28.71 -12.12 -2.74
N GLU A 321 -29.05 -10.98 -2.17
CA GLU A 321 -28.22 -10.24 -1.23
C GLU A 321 -28.06 -11.03 0.07
N VAL A 322 -29.13 -11.64 0.59
CA VAL A 322 -29.04 -12.51 1.78
C VAL A 322 -28.30 -13.82 1.49
N LEU A 323 -28.51 -14.45 0.32
CA LEU A 323 -27.73 -15.63 -0.09
C LEU A 323 -26.24 -15.29 -0.17
N ASN A 324 -25.90 -14.16 -0.79
CA ASN A 324 -24.52 -13.69 -0.84
C ASN A 324 -23.99 -13.45 0.57
N ALA A 325 -24.70 -12.71 1.43
CA ALA A 325 -24.30 -12.47 2.80
C ALA A 325 -24.07 -13.77 3.59
N TRP A 326 -24.89 -14.80 3.37
CA TRP A 326 -24.71 -16.12 3.97
C TRP A 326 -23.46 -16.85 3.46
N LEU A 327 -23.19 -16.81 2.14
CA LEU A 327 -21.95 -17.35 1.57
C LEU A 327 -20.71 -16.57 2.07
N LYS A 328 -20.81 -15.24 2.13
CA LYS A 328 -19.77 -14.36 2.68
C LYS A 328 -19.52 -14.68 4.15
N PHE A 329 -20.58 -14.91 4.94
CA PHE A 329 -20.50 -15.29 6.35
C PHE A 329 -19.76 -16.60 6.55
N ASP A 330 -20.10 -17.66 5.80
CA ASP A 330 -19.45 -18.96 5.94
C ASP A 330 -17.93 -18.86 5.67
N LEU A 331 -17.53 -18.01 4.71
CA LEU A 331 -16.12 -17.73 4.43
C LEU A 331 -15.47 -16.81 5.48
N ALA A 332 -16.15 -15.74 5.89
CA ALA A 332 -15.67 -14.77 6.86
C ALA A 332 -15.49 -15.37 8.26
N ALA A 333 -16.39 -16.28 8.67
CA ALA A 333 -16.29 -17.01 9.92
C ALA A 333 -15.11 -18.01 9.93
N LYS A 334 -14.52 -18.32 8.76
CA LYS A 334 -13.35 -19.19 8.61
C LYS A 334 -12.04 -18.42 8.44
N LEU A 335 -12.10 -17.15 8.04
CA LEU A 335 -10.94 -16.31 7.81
C LEU A 335 -10.16 -16.10 9.13
N ILE A 336 -8.83 -16.24 9.04
CA ILE A 336 -7.89 -15.83 10.08
C ILE A 336 -6.97 -14.77 9.48
N TRP A 337 -6.91 -13.62 10.14
CA TRP A 337 -6.01 -12.56 9.72
C TRP A 337 -4.75 -12.57 10.59
N HIS A 338 -3.69 -13.22 10.10
CA HIS A 338 -2.39 -13.16 10.76
C HIS A 338 -1.82 -11.74 10.67
N GLY A 339 -1.85 -11.01 11.77
CA GLY A 339 -1.55 -9.57 11.85
C GLY A 339 -2.75 -8.71 12.31
N GLY A 340 -3.98 -9.24 12.18
CA GLY A 340 -5.17 -8.69 12.82
C GLY A 340 -5.18 -8.92 14.34
N ASP A 341 -4.41 -9.87 14.86
CA ASP A 341 -4.31 -10.12 16.31
C ASP A 341 -3.90 -8.83 17.07
N ASN A 342 -3.06 -8.00 16.45
CA ASN A 342 -2.67 -6.68 16.97
C ASN A 342 -3.74 -5.59 16.79
N VAL A 343 -4.72 -5.77 15.90
CA VAL A 343 -5.83 -4.82 15.66
C VAL A 343 -7.01 -5.08 16.59
N TYR A 344 -7.14 -6.32 17.07
CA TYR A 344 -8.30 -6.85 17.79
C TYR A 344 -7.97 -7.34 19.22
N ASP A 345 -6.76 -7.07 19.72
CA ASP A 345 -6.36 -7.27 21.11
C ASP A 345 -7.42 -6.59 22.00
N ALA A 346 -8.11 -7.35 22.84
CA ALA A 346 -9.38 -6.94 23.42
C ALA A 346 -9.28 -5.58 24.16
N GLY A 347 -9.71 -4.51 23.47
CA GLY A 347 -9.69 -3.14 23.95
C GLY A 347 -8.71 -2.17 23.26
N LYS A 348 -7.80 -2.64 22.40
CA LYS A 348 -6.84 -1.80 21.65
C LYS A 348 -7.15 -1.86 20.15
N LYS A 349 -7.67 -0.77 19.58
CA LYS A 349 -7.88 -0.63 18.13
C LYS A 349 -6.61 -0.03 17.50
N HIS A 350 -5.74 -0.83 16.87
CA HIS A 350 -4.58 -0.30 16.15
C HIS A 350 -4.96 0.22 14.75
N ILE A 351 -5.59 1.39 14.70
CA ILE A 351 -6.11 1.96 13.43
C ILE A 351 -5.04 2.24 12.37
N ALA A 352 -3.80 2.54 12.78
CA ALA A 352 -2.71 2.79 11.83
C ALA A 352 -2.42 1.55 10.96
N ILE A 353 -2.44 0.36 11.58
CA ILE A 353 -2.25 -0.92 10.89
C ILE A 353 -3.46 -1.20 9.98
N LEU A 354 -4.69 -0.95 10.46
CA LEU A 354 -5.90 -1.10 9.65
C LEU A 354 -5.85 -0.22 8.39
N TYR A 355 -5.40 1.03 8.55
CA TYR A 355 -5.23 1.97 7.44
C TYR A 355 -4.16 1.51 6.44
N GLU A 356 -3.05 0.96 6.92
CA GLU A 356 -2.03 0.34 6.06
C GLU A 356 -2.65 -0.79 5.22
N TYR A 357 -3.36 -1.72 5.84
CA TYR A 357 -4.00 -2.81 5.10
C TYR A 357 -5.07 -2.34 4.11
N TRP A 358 -5.86 -1.34 4.48
CA TRP A 358 -6.84 -0.77 3.56
C TRP A 358 -6.16 -0.07 2.38
N LEU A 359 -5.08 0.68 2.63
CA LEU A 359 -4.27 1.31 1.59
C LEU A 359 -3.61 0.30 0.66
N PHE A 360 -3.12 -0.83 1.19
CA PHE A 360 -2.54 -1.90 0.38
C PHE A 360 -3.47 -2.31 -0.76
N PHE A 361 -4.72 -2.63 -0.42
CA PHE A 361 -5.71 -3.04 -1.41
C PHE A 361 -6.14 -1.88 -2.32
N THR A 362 -6.27 -0.66 -1.79
CA THR A 362 -6.59 0.53 -2.58
C THR A 362 -5.50 0.84 -3.61
N LEU A 363 -4.23 0.71 -3.24
CA LEU A 363 -3.10 0.83 -4.16
C LEU A 363 -3.10 -0.33 -5.17
N LEU A 364 -3.39 -1.56 -4.74
CA LEU A 364 -3.43 -2.71 -5.65
C LEU A 364 -4.46 -2.51 -6.77
N ASP A 365 -5.68 -2.08 -6.42
CA ASP A 365 -6.75 -1.80 -7.39
C ASP A 365 -6.37 -0.64 -8.33
N LEU A 366 -5.83 0.44 -7.77
CA LEU A 366 -5.36 1.60 -8.54
C LEU A 366 -4.26 1.22 -9.53
N LEU A 367 -3.30 0.42 -9.11
CA LEU A 367 -2.19 -0.03 -9.95
C LEU A 367 -2.64 -1.04 -11.01
N LYS A 368 -3.57 -1.94 -10.67
CA LYS A 368 -4.23 -2.83 -11.63
C LYS A 368 -4.91 -2.03 -12.74
N GLU A 369 -5.63 -0.96 -12.37
CA GLU A 369 -6.29 -0.09 -13.34
C GLU A 369 -5.30 0.68 -14.22
N ILE A 370 -4.22 1.23 -13.64
CA ILE A 370 -3.22 2.01 -14.40
C ILE A 370 -2.45 1.14 -15.39
N PHE A 371 -2.02 -0.04 -14.95
CA PHE A 371 -1.09 -0.86 -15.71
C PHE A 371 -1.75 -1.98 -16.50
N GLU A 372 -3.05 -2.22 -16.30
CA GLU A 372 -3.80 -3.34 -16.90
C GLU A 372 -3.12 -4.70 -16.63
N ILE A 373 -2.45 -4.80 -15.48
CA ILE A 373 -1.77 -6.01 -15.03
C ILE A 373 -2.65 -6.66 -13.97
N GLU A 374 -3.07 -7.90 -14.24
CA GLU A 374 -3.70 -8.72 -13.21
C GLU A 374 -2.67 -9.05 -12.10
N PRO A 375 -3.00 -8.83 -10.82
CA PRO A 375 -2.18 -9.26 -9.70
C PRO A 375 -1.80 -10.74 -9.83
N LYS A 376 -0.60 -11.12 -9.38
CA LYS A 376 -0.29 -12.55 -9.21
C LYS A 376 -1.35 -13.13 -8.31
N SER A 377 -1.84 -14.35 -8.62
CA SER A 377 -3.07 -14.90 -8.05
C SER A 377 -3.15 -14.54 -6.57
N ILE A 378 -4.16 -13.77 -6.21
CA ILE A 378 -4.35 -13.28 -4.86
C ILE A 378 -4.54 -14.47 -3.87
N ALA A 379 -4.74 -15.67 -4.41
CA ALA A 379 -4.54 -16.96 -3.76
C ALA A 379 -3.17 -17.17 -3.10
N GLU A 380 -2.09 -16.49 -3.51
CA GLU A 380 -0.81 -16.52 -2.79
C GLU A 380 -0.83 -15.63 -1.54
N LEU A 381 -1.72 -14.62 -1.49
CA LEU A 381 -1.97 -13.77 -0.33
C LEU A 381 -2.89 -14.46 0.70
N ILE A 382 -3.69 -15.44 0.28
CA ILE A 382 -4.59 -16.24 1.13
C ILE A 382 -4.17 -17.70 1.10
N GLN A 383 -3.51 -18.20 2.14
CA GLN A 383 -3.08 -19.59 2.24
C GLN A 383 -4.04 -20.42 3.08
N TYR A 384 -4.23 -21.68 2.69
CA TYR A 384 -4.99 -22.64 3.50
C TYR A 384 -4.06 -23.33 4.49
N GLU A 385 -4.06 -22.88 5.75
CA GLU A 385 -3.27 -23.49 6.83
C GLU A 385 -4.19 -24.28 7.78
N LYS A 386 -3.95 -25.59 7.95
CA LYS A 386 -4.63 -26.46 8.93
C LYS A 386 -6.16 -26.40 8.90
N GLY A 387 -6.78 -26.39 7.71
CA GLY A 387 -8.24 -26.37 7.59
C GLY A 387 -8.88 -24.98 7.60
N GLN A 388 -8.07 -23.90 7.54
CA GLN A 388 -8.54 -22.52 7.67
C GLN A 388 -7.86 -21.59 6.66
N LEU A 389 -8.63 -20.64 6.14
CA LEU A 389 -8.14 -19.59 5.24
C LEU A 389 -7.40 -18.54 6.07
N SER A 390 -6.11 -18.38 5.83
CA SER A 390 -5.29 -17.37 6.48
C SER A 390 -4.79 -16.33 5.49
N LEU A 391 -4.99 -15.06 5.83
CA LEU A 391 -4.44 -13.95 5.06
C LEU A 391 -2.97 -13.78 5.44
N ASN A 392 -2.06 -14.32 4.63
CA ASN A 392 -0.62 -14.29 4.85
C ASN A 392 -0.03 -13.00 4.25
N LEU A 393 -0.41 -11.84 4.82
CA LEU A 393 0.37 -10.60 4.65
C LEU A 393 1.60 -10.61 5.59
N LYS A 394 2.37 -11.70 5.58
CA LYS A 394 3.58 -11.78 6.41
C LYS A 394 4.63 -10.80 5.89
N GLN A 395 5.07 -9.93 6.79
CA GLN A 395 6.19 -9.01 6.62
C GLN A 395 7.39 -9.72 5.97
N GLY A 396 7.89 -9.18 4.85
CA GLY A 396 9.21 -9.54 4.34
C GLY A 396 9.32 -9.89 2.86
N THR A 397 8.29 -10.43 2.19
CA THR A 397 8.47 -11.00 0.82
C THR A 397 7.24 -11.03 -0.11
N ALA A 398 6.14 -10.34 0.17
CA ALA A 398 4.95 -10.41 -0.70
C ALA A 398 5.07 -9.49 -1.93
N ILE A 399 5.44 -10.08 -3.08
CA ILE A 399 5.21 -9.44 -4.38
C ILE A 399 3.70 -9.50 -4.64
N ALA A 400 3.01 -8.37 -4.56
CA ALA A 400 1.57 -8.29 -4.71
C ALA A 400 1.15 -8.25 -6.20
N MET A 401 1.93 -7.58 -7.04
CA MET A 401 1.69 -7.51 -8.48
C MET A 401 3.02 -7.52 -9.22
N LYS A 402 3.12 -8.29 -10.30
CA LYS A 402 4.25 -8.26 -11.22
C LYS A 402 3.79 -8.57 -12.63
N GLY A 403 4.09 -7.69 -13.57
CA GLY A 403 3.75 -7.88 -14.97
C GLY A 403 4.45 -6.87 -15.87
N VAL A 404 4.10 -6.89 -17.15
CA VAL A 404 4.63 -5.95 -18.14
C VAL A 404 3.54 -4.99 -18.54
N TYR A 405 3.78 -3.70 -18.31
CA TYR A 405 2.98 -2.62 -18.86
C TYR A 405 3.39 -2.35 -20.30
N LYS A 406 2.46 -2.49 -21.23
CA LYS A 406 2.68 -2.23 -22.65
C LYS A 406 2.33 -0.77 -22.94
N SER A 407 3.32 -0.01 -23.42
CA SER A 407 3.12 1.38 -23.84
C SER A 407 3.45 1.54 -25.33
N PRO A 408 3.04 2.64 -25.98
CA PRO A 408 3.25 2.82 -27.41
C PRO A 408 4.71 2.79 -27.87
N SER A 409 5.65 3.20 -27.02
CA SER A 409 7.07 3.36 -27.38
C SER A 409 8.05 2.56 -26.54
N ARG A 410 7.71 2.20 -25.29
CA ARG A 410 8.60 1.45 -24.39
C ARG A 410 7.80 0.58 -23.43
N ASN A 411 8.04 -0.72 -23.44
CA ASN A 411 7.42 -1.62 -22.47
C ASN A 411 8.20 -1.60 -21.16
N LEU A 412 7.48 -1.67 -20.04
CA LEU A 412 8.04 -1.57 -18.71
C LEU A 412 7.62 -2.77 -17.87
N ASN A 413 8.56 -3.40 -17.19
CA ASN A 413 8.29 -4.29 -16.10
C ASN A 413 7.84 -3.48 -14.88
N ILE A 414 6.71 -3.86 -14.30
CA ILE A 414 6.14 -3.26 -13.11
C ILE A 414 6.11 -4.31 -12.01
N GLN A 415 6.56 -3.93 -10.81
CA GLN A 415 6.47 -4.78 -9.63
C GLN A 415 6.03 -3.97 -8.41
N PHE A 416 4.92 -4.35 -7.80
CA PHE A 416 4.41 -3.78 -6.56
C PHE A 416 4.61 -4.78 -5.41
N CYS A 417 5.23 -4.32 -4.32
CA CYS A 417 5.52 -5.13 -3.14
C CYS A 417 4.98 -4.46 -1.88
N TYR A 418 4.50 -5.30 -0.96
CA TYR A 418 4.12 -4.91 0.40
C TYR A 418 5.21 -5.32 1.39
N ASN A 419 5.62 -4.39 2.25
CA ASN A 419 6.64 -4.59 3.29
C ASN A 419 7.94 -5.26 2.78
N ARG A 420 8.43 -4.81 1.60
CA ARG A 420 9.67 -5.32 0.99
C ARG A 420 10.87 -4.94 1.86
N SER A 421 11.65 -5.94 2.27
CA SER A 421 12.89 -5.71 2.99
C SER A 421 14.05 -5.39 2.04
N PHE A 422 14.64 -4.21 2.22
CA PHE A 422 15.89 -3.82 1.57
C PHE A 422 17.05 -4.09 2.52
N VAL A 423 17.69 -5.25 2.34
CA VAL A 423 18.79 -5.73 3.20
C VAL A 423 19.91 -4.69 3.23
N GLY A 424 20.35 -4.33 4.44
CA GLY A 424 21.47 -3.40 4.68
C GLY A 424 22.85 -4.03 4.47
N GLY A 425 23.89 -3.19 4.48
CA GLY A 425 25.29 -3.63 4.38
C GLY A 425 25.70 -4.20 3.02
N ARG A 426 24.87 -4.01 1.98
CA ARG A 426 25.16 -4.46 0.61
C ARG A 426 26.18 -3.54 -0.04
N LYS A 427 27.15 -4.12 -0.77
CA LYS A 427 28.15 -3.36 -1.54
C LYS A 427 27.62 -3.05 -2.94
N TYR A 428 27.97 -1.88 -3.47
CA TYR A 428 27.70 -1.54 -4.87
C TYR A 428 28.38 -2.57 -5.81
N PRO A 429 27.75 -3.01 -6.92
CA PRO A 429 26.49 -2.56 -7.52
C PRO A 429 25.23 -3.30 -7.04
N ASP A 430 25.30 -4.11 -5.98
CA ASP A 430 24.14 -4.87 -5.51
C ASP A 430 22.98 -3.95 -5.09
N GLY A 431 21.75 -4.45 -5.21
CA GLY A 431 20.55 -3.82 -4.64
C GLY A 431 20.54 -3.80 -3.12
N GLY A 432 19.55 -3.09 -2.55
CA GLY A 432 19.37 -2.98 -1.10
C GLY A 432 19.84 -1.65 -0.53
N SER A 433 19.94 -1.60 0.80
CA SER A 433 20.37 -0.43 1.55
C SER A 433 21.88 -0.46 1.77
N PHE A 434 22.52 0.72 1.80
CA PHE A 434 23.96 0.80 2.06
C PHE A 434 24.33 0.66 3.55
N THR A 435 23.40 1.00 4.46
CA THR A 435 23.62 0.93 5.93
C THR A 435 22.83 -0.21 6.57
N THR A 436 21.63 0.08 7.05
CA THR A 436 20.76 -0.82 7.80
C THR A 436 19.63 -1.33 6.93
N THR A 437 18.99 -2.42 7.36
CA THR A 437 17.84 -2.96 6.63
C THR A 437 16.65 -2.03 6.79
N LEU A 438 16.11 -1.55 5.67
CA LEU A 438 14.96 -0.65 5.64
C LEU A 438 13.75 -1.37 5.04
N ARG A 439 12.55 -0.99 5.51
CA ARG A 439 11.28 -1.63 5.16
C ARG A 439 10.20 -0.57 4.95
N PRO A 440 10.11 0.01 3.74
CA PRO A 440 8.96 0.81 3.35
C PRO A 440 7.69 -0.05 3.30
N ASP A 441 6.55 0.53 3.67
CA ASP A 441 5.26 -0.19 3.69
C ASP A 441 4.88 -0.66 2.28
N TYR A 442 5.07 0.19 1.27
CA TYR A 442 4.86 -0.17 -0.13
C TYR A 442 6.03 0.24 -1.01
N THR A 443 6.28 -0.56 -2.03
CA THR A 443 7.28 -0.25 -3.05
C THR A 443 6.78 -0.59 -4.44
N LEU A 444 6.73 0.42 -5.31
CA LEU A 444 6.55 0.27 -6.75
C LEU A 444 7.92 0.30 -7.43
N SER A 445 8.26 -0.76 -8.16
CA SER A 445 9.50 -0.86 -8.93
C SER A 445 9.20 -0.89 -10.42
N ILE A 446 9.95 -0.08 -11.19
CA ILE A 446 9.76 0.10 -12.63
C ILE A 446 11.11 -0.06 -13.33
N TRP A 447 11.17 -0.89 -14.37
CA TRP A 447 12.36 -1.04 -15.22
C TRP A 447 12.00 -1.51 -16.64
N PRO A 448 12.91 -1.45 -17.62
CA PRO A 448 12.62 -1.81 -19.01
C PRO A 448 12.33 -3.31 -19.21
N GLU A 449 11.42 -3.66 -20.12
CA GLU A 449 11.07 -5.06 -20.44
C GLU A 449 12.26 -5.87 -20.94
N GLU A 450 13.17 -5.23 -21.69
CA GLU A 450 14.34 -5.89 -22.30
C GLU A 450 15.26 -6.53 -21.25
N ILE A 451 15.17 -6.10 -19.99
CA ILE A 451 15.91 -6.65 -18.86
C ILE A 451 14.98 -7.58 -18.06
N LYS A 452 15.13 -8.88 -18.30
CA LYS A 452 14.27 -9.90 -17.69
C LYS A 452 14.50 -10.07 -16.18
N ASP A 453 15.76 -9.93 -15.73
CA ASP A 453 16.11 -10.06 -14.32
C ASP A 453 16.15 -8.70 -13.62
N SER A 454 15.34 -8.53 -12.57
CA SER A 454 15.33 -7.30 -11.76
C SER A 454 16.69 -7.01 -11.13
N LYS A 455 17.48 -8.05 -10.79
CA LYS A 455 18.84 -7.86 -10.25
C LYS A 455 19.80 -7.28 -11.28
N GLU A 456 19.64 -7.66 -12.54
CA GLU A 456 20.42 -7.08 -13.63
C GLU A 456 20.06 -5.60 -13.84
N ALA A 457 18.76 -5.28 -13.75
CA ALA A 457 18.28 -3.91 -13.81
C ALA A 457 18.80 -3.05 -12.63
N GLU A 458 18.87 -3.62 -11.42
CA GLU A 458 19.53 -2.99 -10.26
C GLU A 458 21.02 -2.72 -10.54
N ARG A 459 21.77 -3.72 -11.03
CA ARG A 459 23.21 -3.56 -11.32
C ARG A 459 23.52 -2.53 -12.40
N LYS A 460 22.60 -2.32 -13.35
CA LYS A 460 22.73 -1.35 -14.46
C LYS A 460 22.16 0.04 -14.14
N GLU A 461 21.67 0.27 -12.92
CA GLU A 461 20.97 1.51 -12.52
C GLU A 461 19.66 1.80 -13.28
N LEU A 462 19.11 0.83 -14.03
CA LEU A 462 17.96 1.06 -14.91
C LEU A 462 16.61 0.84 -14.22
N ILE A 463 16.62 0.17 -13.06
CA ILE A 463 15.45 0.07 -12.20
C ILE A 463 15.32 1.31 -11.32
N THR A 464 14.09 1.63 -10.97
CA THR A 464 13.81 2.62 -9.92
C THR A 464 12.74 2.12 -8.99
N HIS A 465 12.93 2.41 -7.71
CA HIS A 465 11.98 2.13 -6.64
C HIS A 465 11.29 3.42 -6.20
N ILE A 466 9.99 3.37 -6.02
CA ILE A 466 9.16 4.43 -5.46
C ILE A 466 8.51 3.86 -4.21
N HIS A 467 8.74 4.51 -3.09
CA HIS A 467 8.31 4.05 -1.77
C HIS A 467 7.11 4.85 -1.29
N PHE A 468 6.20 4.17 -0.61
CA PHE A 468 5.06 4.78 0.06
C PHE A 468 4.98 4.28 1.50
N ASP A 469 4.70 5.17 2.46
CA ASP A 469 4.53 4.86 3.89
C ASP A 469 3.15 5.36 4.35
N ALA A 470 2.38 4.54 5.06
CA ALA A 470 1.04 4.86 5.52
C ALA A 470 1.08 5.57 6.88
N LYS A 471 0.43 6.73 6.99
CA LYS A 471 0.36 7.53 8.22
C LYS A 471 -1.06 7.96 8.55
N TYR A 472 -1.77 7.13 9.32
CA TYR A 472 -3.13 7.46 9.72
C TYR A 472 -3.23 8.72 10.59
N LYS A 473 -2.24 9.01 11.44
CA LYS A 473 -2.34 10.09 12.45
C LYS A 473 -2.01 11.49 11.94
N VAL A 474 -1.54 11.62 10.71
CA VAL A 474 -1.18 12.92 10.13
C VAL A 474 -2.47 13.63 9.68
N ASN A 475 -2.63 14.91 10.07
CA ASN A 475 -3.78 15.74 9.70
C ASN A 475 -3.47 16.62 8.49
N ASN A 476 -2.34 17.33 8.49
CA ASN A 476 -1.88 18.11 7.36
C ASN A 476 -0.37 17.97 7.25
N PHE A 477 0.13 17.36 6.17
CA PHE A 477 1.56 17.15 5.96
C PHE A 477 2.29 18.42 5.53
N TYR A 478 1.62 19.33 4.82
CA TYR A 478 2.26 20.52 4.24
C TYR A 478 2.33 21.70 5.22
N GLU A 479 1.51 21.71 6.28
CA GLU A 479 1.72 22.61 7.43
C GLU A 479 2.98 22.27 8.23
N LEU A 480 3.47 21.03 8.12
CA LEU A 480 4.68 20.55 8.81
C LEU A 480 5.97 20.89 8.05
N ILE A 481 5.85 21.40 6.83
CA ILE A 481 6.99 21.72 5.98
C ILE A 481 7.13 23.23 5.97
N SER A 482 8.31 23.69 6.37
CA SER A 482 8.67 25.10 6.41
C SER A 482 8.22 25.79 5.12
N LYS A 483 7.45 26.86 5.26
CA LYS A 483 7.05 27.71 4.12
C LYS A 483 8.33 28.13 3.38
N PRO A 484 8.30 28.28 2.05
CA PRO A 484 9.45 28.81 1.32
C PRO A 484 9.75 30.23 1.83
N GLN A 485 10.74 30.34 2.71
CA GLN A 485 11.40 31.59 3.05
C GLN A 485 12.51 31.84 2.04
N GLY A 486 12.97 33.09 1.94
CA GLY A 486 13.98 33.51 0.94
C GLY A 486 15.30 32.73 1.05
N GLU A 487 16.27 33.07 0.19
CA GLU A 487 17.56 32.36 0.06
C GLU A 487 18.34 32.24 1.39
N GLU A 488 18.08 33.12 2.38
CA GLU A 488 18.61 33.04 3.74
C GLU A 488 17.51 33.39 4.78
N LEU A 489 17.46 32.63 5.87
CA LEU A 489 16.62 32.92 7.05
C LEU A 489 17.26 34.05 7.85
N THR A 490 16.47 35.03 8.28
CA THR A 490 16.94 36.03 9.26
C THR A 490 17.16 35.39 10.63
N GLU A 491 17.98 35.99 11.51
CA GLU A 491 18.19 35.49 12.87
C GLU A 491 16.88 35.40 13.67
N GLU A 492 15.94 36.31 13.43
CA GLU A 492 14.62 36.35 14.05
C GLU A 492 13.76 35.17 13.58
N GLU A 493 13.69 34.91 12.27
CA GLU A 493 12.99 33.74 11.72
C GLU A 493 13.60 32.41 12.17
N ASN A 494 14.93 32.35 12.31
CA ASN A 494 15.61 31.15 12.78
C ASN A 494 15.32 30.89 14.28
N ASN A 495 15.27 31.94 15.10
CA ASN A 495 14.90 31.82 16.52
C ASN A 495 13.43 31.42 16.69
N GLU A 496 12.50 31.96 15.89
CA GLU A 496 11.09 31.52 15.89
C GLU A 496 10.96 30.04 15.51
N LEU A 497 11.68 29.57 14.48
CA LEU A 497 11.69 28.15 14.09
C LEU A 497 12.24 27.25 15.20
N ILE A 498 13.29 27.68 15.92
CA ILE A 498 13.86 26.93 17.05
C ILE A 498 12.88 26.89 18.23
N GLU A 499 12.17 27.98 18.51
CA GLU A 499 11.15 28.02 19.56
C GLU A 499 9.97 27.08 19.23
N ASP A 500 9.52 27.08 17.97
CA ASP A 500 8.51 26.15 17.46
C ASP A 500 8.99 24.69 17.58
N GLU A 501 10.23 24.38 17.18
CA GLU A 501 10.83 23.04 17.35
C GLU A 501 10.89 22.61 18.83
N ILE A 502 11.22 23.52 19.74
CA ILE A 502 11.26 23.25 21.18
C ILE A 502 9.85 23.02 21.74
N GLU A 503 8.86 23.83 21.35
CA GLU A 503 7.45 23.61 21.73
C GLU A 503 6.91 22.28 21.19
N GLU A 504 7.22 21.94 19.93
CA GLU A 504 6.78 20.69 19.31
C GLU A 504 7.47 19.47 19.92
N SER A 505 8.74 19.59 20.31
CA SER A 505 9.46 18.54 21.05
C SER A 505 8.85 18.29 22.44
N LYS A 506 8.39 19.34 23.12
CA LYS A 506 7.69 19.25 24.42
C LYS A 506 6.29 18.67 24.30
N LYS A 507 5.59 18.91 23.18
CA LYS A 507 4.27 18.33 22.88
C LYS A 507 4.33 16.85 22.48
N GLY A 508 5.54 16.28 22.31
CA GLY A 508 5.71 14.87 21.94
C GLY A 508 5.08 14.53 20.58
N THR A 509 4.88 15.53 19.72
CA THR A 509 4.21 15.36 18.44
C THR A 509 5.16 14.70 17.45
N PHE A 510 4.73 13.54 16.94
CA PHE A 510 5.35 12.60 15.99
C PHE A 510 5.91 13.18 14.65
N LYS A 511 5.94 14.50 14.46
CA LYS A 511 5.83 15.19 13.16
C LYS A 511 7.09 15.21 12.28
N ASN A 512 8.31 15.30 12.83
CA ASN A 512 9.56 15.35 12.03
C ASN A 512 10.16 13.99 11.68
N GLN A 513 9.85 12.95 12.45
CA GLN A 513 10.46 11.63 12.26
C GLN A 513 10.01 10.98 10.95
N ASP A 514 8.77 11.20 10.53
CA ASP A 514 8.22 10.59 9.31
C ASP A 514 8.83 11.21 8.03
N LEU A 515 9.05 12.53 8.00
CA LEU A 515 9.74 13.18 6.88
C LEU A 515 11.21 12.73 6.81
N LEU A 516 11.90 12.69 7.96
CA LEU A 516 13.27 12.17 8.05
C LEU A 516 13.37 10.71 7.59
N LYS A 517 12.36 9.89 7.90
CA LYS A 517 12.25 8.51 7.40
C LYS A 517 12.17 8.47 5.87
N MET A 518 11.44 9.39 5.24
CA MET A 518 11.35 9.45 3.77
C MET A 518 12.68 9.88 3.13
N HIS A 519 13.39 10.85 3.71
CA HIS A 519 14.76 11.18 3.31
C HIS A 519 15.71 9.99 3.46
N ALA A 520 15.63 9.29 4.60
CA ALA A 520 16.43 8.09 4.83
C ALA A 520 16.15 7.00 3.80
N TYR A 521 14.89 6.77 3.40
CA TYR A 521 14.58 5.83 2.33
C TYR A 521 15.16 6.26 0.99
N LYS A 522 14.99 7.52 0.62
CA LYS A 522 15.50 8.09 -0.62
C LYS A 522 17.02 7.94 -0.75
N ASP A 523 17.74 8.20 0.34
CA ASP A 523 19.21 8.25 0.31
C ASP A 523 19.84 6.88 0.61
N ALA A 524 19.24 6.09 1.51
CA ALA A 524 19.84 4.83 1.95
C ALA A 524 19.49 3.63 1.07
N ILE A 525 18.29 3.58 0.51
CA ILE A 525 17.89 2.51 -0.42
C ILE A 525 18.36 2.90 -1.82
N ARG A 526 19.21 2.06 -2.43
CA ARG A 526 19.75 2.34 -3.76
C ARG A 526 18.66 2.32 -4.82
N ARG A 527 18.79 3.19 -5.83
CA ARG A 527 17.82 3.38 -6.93
C ARG A 527 16.44 3.85 -6.49
N THR A 528 16.32 4.46 -5.32
CA THR A 528 15.09 5.14 -4.94
C THR A 528 14.90 6.40 -5.77
N GLY A 529 13.81 6.46 -6.52
CA GLY A 529 13.38 7.66 -7.24
C GLY A 529 12.56 8.58 -6.34
N GLY A 530 11.74 8.04 -5.45
CA GLY A 530 10.97 8.88 -4.54
C GLY A 530 10.43 8.12 -3.36
N ALA A 531 10.12 8.86 -2.30
CA ALA A 531 9.49 8.36 -1.09
C ALA A 531 8.35 9.30 -0.71
N TYR A 532 7.15 8.76 -0.56
CA TYR A 532 5.93 9.53 -0.37
C TYR A 532 5.13 9.03 0.84
N VAL A 533 4.47 9.93 1.55
CA VAL A 533 3.56 9.59 2.65
C VAL A 533 2.13 9.53 2.15
N LEU A 534 1.38 8.50 2.53
CA LEU A 534 -0.06 8.38 2.30
C LEU A 534 -0.78 8.61 3.63
N TYR A 535 -1.68 9.60 3.70
CA TYR A 535 -2.37 9.92 4.95
C TYR A 535 -3.83 10.36 4.73
N PRO A 536 -4.74 10.11 5.68
CA PRO A 536 -6.15 10.49 5.54
C PRO A 536 -6.37 11.86 6.19
N GLY A 537 -5.96 12.95 5.53
CA GLY A 537 -6.01 14.29 6.10
C GLY A 537 -6.50 15.35 5.12
N GLU A 538 -6.15 16.60 5.38
CA GLU A 538 -6.42 17.73 4.48
C GLU A 538 -5.09 18.31 4.00
N GLY A 539 -5.09 18.94 2.82
CA GLY A 539 -3.89 19.57 2.29
C GLY A 539 -3.83 19.61 0.77
N LYS A 540 -2.77 20.23 0.26
CA LYS A 540 -2.45 20.22 -1.16
C LYS A 540 -1.88 18.85 -1.54
N GLU A 541 -2.13 18.41 -2.75
CA GLU A 541 -1.72 17.08 -3.22
C GLU A 541 -0.52 17.14 -4.19
N GLU A 542 0.30 18.19 -4.08
CA GLU A 542 1.43 18.44 -4.98
C GLU A 542 2.76 17.96 -4.38
N PRO A 543 3.38 16.90 -4.92
CA PRO A 543 4.66 16.40 -4.42
C PRO A 543 5.80 17.41 -4.65
N PHE A 544 6.72 17.49 -3.70
CA PHE A 544 7.95 18.25 -3.84
C PHE A 544 8.88 17.59 -4.84
N ARG A 545 9.33 18.37 -5.81
CA ARG A 545 10.30 17.95 -6.80
C ARG A 545 11.70 18.33 -6.32
N GLY A 546 12.64 17.39 -6.37
CA GLY A 546 14.04 17.67 -6.05
C GLY A 546 14.74 18.47 -7.15
N PHE A 547 14.32 18.30 -8.40
CA PHE A 547 14.85 18.99 -9.57
C PHE A 547 13.69 19.44 -10.49
N HIS A 548 13.99 19.71 -11.77
CA HIS A 548 12.98 20.03 -12.78
C HIS A 548 12.08 18.84 -13.17
N GLU A 549 12.50 17.61 -12.85
CA GLU A 549 11.77 16.37 -13.15
C GLU A 549 10.90 15.88 -11.97
N LEU A 550 9.92 15.02 -12.28
CA LEU A 550 8.99 14.43 -11.30
C LEU A 550 9.70 13.55 -10.26
N ILE A 551 10.80 12.92 -10.66
CA ILE A 551 11.69 12.10 -9.87
C ILE A 551 13.11 12.63 -10.07
N PRO A 552 13.94 12.78 -9.02
CA PRO A 552 13.64 12.43 -7.64
C PRO A 552 12.73 13.41 -6.89
N GLY A 553 11.87 12.88 -6.01
CA GLY A 553 10.90 13.69 -5.25
C GLY A 553 10.55 13.12 -3.88
N LEU A 554 10.00 13.99 -3.04
CA LEU A 554 9.44 13.67 -1.72
C LEU A 554 8.07 14.33 -1.64
N GLY A 555 7.15 13.82 -0.85
CA GLY A 555 5.87 14.49 -0.67
C GLY A 555 4.85 13.62 0.03
N ALA A 556 3.61 14.07 0.01
CA ALA A 556 2.52 13.31 0.58
C ALA A 556 1.25 13.43 -0.27
N PHE A 557 0.46 12.36 -0.24
CA PHE A 557 -0.85 12.27 -0.88
C PHE A 557 -1.92 12.04 0.18
N VAL A 558 -3.02 12.76 0.01
CA VAL A 558 -4.21 12.59 0.84
C VAL A 558 -5.00 11.42 0.29
N ILE A 559 -5.22 10.38 1.10
CA ILE A 559 -6.04 9.22 0.73
C ILE A 559 -6.96 8.91 1.90
N LYS A 560 -8.21 9.38 1.86
CA LYS A 560 -9.18 9.15 2.93
C LYS A 560 -9.91 7.81 2.76
N PRO A 561 -10.24 7.13 3.87
CA PRO A 561 -11.03 5.90 3.84
C PRO A 561 -12.52 6.23 3.64
N ASN A 562 -12.88 6.60 2.41
CA ASN A 562 -14.25 6.89 2.02
C ASN A 562 -14.57 6.26 0.65
N LYS A 563 -15.84 6.39 0.23
CA LYS A 563 -16.31 5.95 -1.10
C LYS A 563 -16.00 6.97 -2.22
N ASP A 564 -15.38 8.11 -1.91
CA ASP A 564 -15.06 9.12 -2.92
C ASP A 564 -13.72 8.75 -3.61
N ASP A 565 -13.73 8.70 -4.94
CA ASP A 565 -12.55 8.35 -5.73
C ASP A 565 -11.67 9.57 -6.04
N LYS A 566 -12.11 10.80 -5.73
CA LYS A 566 -11.35 12.04 -6.01
C LYS A 566 -9.95 12.03 -5.38
N ASP A 567 -9.85 11.63 -4.11
CA ASP A 567 -8.58 11.57 -3.37
C ASP A 567 -7.58 10.62 -4.04
N LYS A 568 -8.06 9.59 -4.75
CA LYS A 568 -7.22 8.62 -5.48
C LYS A 568 -6.76 9.16 -6.84
N GLU A 569 -7.47 10.12 -7.41
CA GLU A 569 -7.23 10.62 -8.78
C GLU A 569 -5.89 11.34 -8.90
N HIS A 570 -5.49 12.10 -7.87
CA HIS A 570 -4.20 12.79 -7.84
C HIS A 570 -3.03 11.81 -7.79
N LEU A 571 -3.09 10.80 -6.92
CA LEU A 571 -2.07 9.74 -6.87
C LEU A 571 -1.99 8.98 -8.20
N LYS A 572 -3.15 8.66 -8.80
CA LYS A 572 -3.23 8.03 -10.11
C LYS A 572 -2.58 8.88 -11.20
N ASN A 573 -2.87 10.18 -11.24
CA ASN A 573 -2.28 11.12 -12.18
C ASN A 573 -0.77 11.28 -11.96
N PHE A 574 -0.32 11.28 -10.70
CA PHE A 574 1.10 11.28 -10.37
C PHE A 574 1.81 10.02 -10.90
N ILE A 575 1.27 8.82 -10.65
CA ILE A 575 1.86 7.57 -11.14
C ILE A 575 1.88 7.55 -12.68
N LYS A 576 0.83 8.03 -13.35
CA LYS A 576 0.83 8.17 -14.82
C LYS A 576 1.93 9.11 -15.33
N LYS A 577 2.13 10.25 -14.67
CA LYS A 577 3.21 11.21 -14.99
C LYS A 577 4.59 10.59 -14.79
N VAL A 578 4.78 9.85 -13.69
CA VAL A 578 6.00 9.07 -13.44
C VAL A 578 6.23 8.11 -14.60
N VAL A 579 5.25 7.27 -14.95
CA VAL A 579 5.37 6.30 -16.04
C VAL A 579 5.72 6.99 -17.37
N ALA A 580 5.11 8.15 -17.68
CA ALA A 580 5.46 8.94 -18.86
C ALA A 580 6.93 9.38 -18.87
N ASN A 581 7.49 9.75 -17.72
CA ASN A 581 8.92 10.08 -17.58
C ASN A 581 9.82 8.85 -17.80
N PHE A 582 9.41 7.63 -17.41
CA PHE A 582 10.15 6.39 -17.70
C PHE A 582 10.09 5.97 -19.17
N ILE A 583 8.99 6.30 -19.84
CA ILE A 583 8.83 6.09 -21.28
C ILE A 583 9.75 7.05 -22.05
N ASP A 584 9.97 8.26 -21.54
CA ASP A 584 10.90 9.23 -22.10
C ASP A 584 12.37 8.84 -21.87
N ARG A 585 12.98 8.26 -22.90
CA ARG A 585 14.42 7.89 -22.91
C ARG A 585 15.37 9.09 -22.96
N ALA A 586 14.86 10.30 -23.22
CA ALA A 586 15.63 11.53 -23.19
C ALA A 586 15.55 12.25 -21.83
N SER A 587 14.88 11.67 -20.84
CA SER A 587 14.80 12.21 -19.49
C SER A 587 16.18 12.35 -18.82
N GLN A 588 16.34 13.37 -17.98
CA GLN A 588 17.53 13.58 -17.16
C GLN A 588 17.76 12.38 -16.23
N ARG A 589 16.67 11.75 -15.72
CA ARG A 589 16.73 10.51 -14.96
C ARG A 589 17.38 9.37 -15.74
N GLU A 590 16.99 9.10 -16.98
CA GLU A 590 17.60 8.03 -17.79
C GLU A 590 19.09 8.34 -18.08
N TYR A 591 19.40 9.59 -18.43
CA TYR A 591 20.79 10.03 -18.64
C TYR A 591 21.65 9.85 -17.38
N THR A 592 21.12 10.25 -16.23
CA THR A 592 21.81 10.14 -14.92
C THR A 592 22.04 8.69 -14.56
N ALA A 593 21.04 7.82 -14.72
CA ALA A 593 21.17 6.38 -14.45
C ALA A 593 22.32 5.75 -15.26
N VAL A 594 22.38 6.03 -16.56
CA VAL A 594 23.46 5.52 -17.44
C VAL A 594 24.82 6.06 -17.00
N LYS A 595 24.92 7.35 -16.66
CA LYS A 595 26.17 7.96 -16.20
C LYS A 595 26.64 7.42 -14.84
N ILE A 596 25.74 7.22 -13.88
CA ILE A 596 26.07 6.60 -12.59
C ILE A 596 26.65 5.20 -12.82
N TYR A 597 25.99 4.39 -13.66
CA TYR A 597 26.50 3.07 -14.01
C TYR A 597 27.89 3.14 -14.67
N ASP A 598 28.09 4.05 -15.63
CA ASP A 598 29.37 4.21 -16.32
C ASP A 598 30.51 4.63 -15.38
N ILE A 599 30.24 5.47 -14.39
CA ILE A 599 31.21 5.93 -13.39
C ILE A 599 31.56 4.81 -12.40
N HIS A 600 30.56 4.08 -11.91
CA HIS A 600 30.73 3.14 -10.79
C HIS A 600 30.85 1.66 -11.19
N LYS A 601 30.71 1.31 -12.48
CA LYS A 601 30.85 -0.09 -12.95
C LYS A 601 32.18 -0.75 -12.60
N ASN A 602 33.24 0.05 -12.46
CA ASN A 602 34.57 -0.41 -12.06
C ASN A 602 34.87 0.05 -10.64
N ASN A 603 35.37 -0.84 -9.78
CA ASN A 603 35.78 -0.48 -8.43
C ASN A 603 37.04 0.39 -8.48
N LYS A 604 36.96 1.60 -7.95
CA LYS A 604 38.13 2.43 -7.67
C LYS A 604 38.67 2.07 -6.29
N ASN A 605 39.94 1.67 -6.22
CA ASN A 605 40.60 1.41 -4.94
C ASN A 605 40.93 2.75 -4.27
N ASP A 606 40.79 2.84 -2.95
CA ASP A 606 41.15 4.04 -2.18
C ASP A 606 42.63 4.42 -2.35
N ASN A 607 43.49 3.46 -2.72
CA ASN A 607 44.89 3.71 -3.03
C ASN A 607 45.15 4.19 -4.48
N ASP A 608 44.15 4.13 -5.37
CA ASP A 608 44.23 4.61 -6.75
C ASP A 608 43.90 6.12 -6.82
N ILE A 609 44.80 6.92 -6.25
CA ILE A 609 44.66 8.38 -6.13
C ILE A 609 45.59 9.07 -7.13
N LEU A 610 45.09 10.12 -7.79
CA LEU A 610 45.89 11.04 -8.59
C LEU A 610 46.08 12.36 -7.82
N ASN A 611 47.29 12.60 -7.33
CA ASN A 611 47.66 13.81 -6.55
C ASN A 611 48.48 14.83 -7.37
N GLU A 612 48.55 14.64 -8.70
CA GLU A 612 49.31 15.54 -9.56
C GLU A 612 48.53 16.83 -9.85
N PRO A 613 49.21 17.99 -9.97
CA PRO A 613 48.55 19.24 -10.31
C PRO A 613 47.95 19.16 -11.71
N ILE A 614 46.64 19.42 -11.79
CA ILE A 614 45.86 19.51 -13.02
C ILE A 614 44.98 20.75 -12.96
N PRO A 615 44.67 21.39 -14.11
CA PRO A 615 43.79 22.55 -14.12
C PRO A 615 42.36 22.14 -13.78
N GLU A 616 41.68 22.92 -12.91
CA GLU A 616 40.28 22.66 -12.55
C GLU A 616 39.33 22.88 -13.74
N TYR A 617 39.68 23.80 -14.65
CA TYR A 617 38.90 24.17 -15.82
C TYR A 617 39.75 24.18 -17.09
N ILE A 618 39.16 23.77 -18.21
CA ILE A 618 39.71 23.98 -19.55
C ILE A 618 38.78 24.96 -20.28
N GLY A 619 39.26 26.19 -20.46
CA GLY A 619 38.39 27.30 -20.86
C GLY A 619 37.32 27.55 -19.78
N ASN A 620 36.04 27.48 -20.15
CA ASN A 620 34.91 27.70 -19.25
C ASN A 620 34.22 26.39 -18.79
N LYS A 621 34.82 25.22 -19.07
CA LYS A 621 34.25 23.92 -18.70
C LYS A 621 35.10 23.25 -17.62
N LYS A 622 34.45 22.70 -16.59
CA LYS A 622 35.13 21.93 -15.56
C LYS A 622 35.80 20.71 -16.19
N LEU A 623 37.06 20.48 -15.84
CA LEU A 623 37.81 19.33 -16.31
C LEU A 623 37.34 18.06 -15.59
N ILE A 624 36.98 17.02 -16.36
CA ILE A 624 36.85 15.66 -15.88
C ILE A 624 38.04 14.87 -16.45
N PRO A 625 39.06 14.51 -15.65
CA PRO A 625 40.32 13.95 -16.16
C PRO A 625 40.17 12.67 -17.00
N ASN A 626 39.15 11.86 -16.71
CA ASN A 626 38.85 10.62 -17.43
C ASN A 626 37.98 10.84 -18.69
N GLU A 627 37.44 12.03 -18.91
CA GLU A 627 36.70 12.39 -20.13
C GLU A 627 37.45 13.41 -21.01
N ALA A 628 38.66 13.83 -20.61
CA ALA A 628 39.53 14.71 -21.36
C ALA A 628 40.71 13.94 -21.96
N TYR A 629 40.97 14.13 -23.24
CA TYR A 629 41.89 13.28 -24.00
C TYR A 629 43.14 14.03 -24.46
N VAL A 630 44.26 13.32 -24.40
CA VAL A 630 45.57 13.72 -24.90
C VAL A 630 45.96 12.80 -26.04
N LEU A 631 46.27 13.40 -27.19
CA LEU A 631 46.74 12.70 -28.36
C LEU A 631 48.23 12.41 -28.19
N VAL A 632 48.63 11.14 -28.12
CA VAL A 632 50.04 10.75 -28.09
C VAL A 632 50.50 10.59 -29.53
N GLY A 633 51.25 11.57 -30.03
CA GLY A 633 51.65 11.70 -31.42
C GLY A 633 53.12 11.42 -31.68
N TYR A 634 53.43 10.75 -32.79
CA TYR A 634 54.82 10.53 -33.23
C TYR A 634 55.32 11.69 -34.10
N TYR A 635 56.57 12.13 -33.89
CA TYR A 635 57.31 12.98 -34.83
C TYR A 635 58.54 12.27 -35.41
N LYS A 636 58.87 12.54 -36.67
CA LYS A 636 59.84 11.75 -37.45
C LYS A 636 61.30 12.13 -37.15
N ASP A 637 61.62 13.42 -37.26
CA ASP A 637 62.96 13.99 -37.21
C ASP A 637 62.89 15.47 -36.78
N ASP A 638 64.04 16.12 -36.63
CA ASP A 638 64.12 17.54 -36.23
C ASP A 638 63.44 18.47 -37.23
N ARG A 639 63.46 18.15 -38.52
CA ARG A 639 62.77 18.94 -39.56
C ARG A 639 61.26 18.91 -39.36
N HIS A 640 60.71 17.75 -39.00
CA HIS A 640 59.30 17.61 -38.66
C HIS A 640 58.95 18.39 -37.40
N LEU A 641 59.77 18.27 -36.35
CA LEU A 641 59.55 19.00 -35.10
C LEU A 641 59.64 20.51 -35.28
N SER A 642 60.60 21.01 -36.06
CA SER A 642 60.70 22.43 -36.42
C SER A 642 59.47 22.90 -37.20
N TRP A 643 58.96 22.11 -38.14
CA TRP A 643 57.71 22.45 -38.84
C TRP A 643 56.52 22.54 -37.88
N ILE A 644 56.39 21.57 -36.95
CA ILE A 644 55.31 21.58 -35.94
C ILE A 644 55.36 22.86 -35.11
N LYS A 645 56.55 23.23 -34.61
CA LYS A 645 56.74 24.42 -33.75
C LYS A 645 56.57 25.73 -34.53
N GLU A 646 57.09 25.83 -35.75
CA GLU A 646 57.02 27.06 -36.55
C GLU A 646 55.62 27.33 -37.12
N LYS A 647 54.90 26.28 -37.52
CA LYS A 647 53.56 26.42 -38.10
C LYS A 647 52.44 26.30 -37.07
N GLY A 648 52.73 25.76 -35.89
CA GLY A 648 51.70 25.46 -34.90
C GLY A 648 50.73 24.40 -35.41
N LEU A 649 51.21 23.40 -36.15
CA LEU A 649 50.37 22.36 -36.76
C LEU A 649 50.95 20.97 -36.48
N TYR A 650 50.08 19.99 -36.25
CA TYR A 650 50.47 18.59 -36.12
C TYR A 650 49.69 17.72 -37.10
N ASN A 651 50.38 16.87 -37.87
CA ASN A 651 49.74 16.02 -38.87
C ASN A 651 49.85 14.53 -38.55
N ILE A 652 48.76 13.81 -38.85
CA ILE A 652 48.60 12.38 -38.69
C ILE A 652 48.25 11.78 -40.05
N ARG A 653 48.87 10.65 -40.36
CA ARG A 653 48.58 9.89 -41.59
C ARG A 653 47.16 9.34 -41.54
N TYR A 654 46.38 9.59 -42.59
CA TYR A 654 45.02 9.07 -42.71
C TYR A 654 44.85 8.25 -43.99
N GLY A 655 44.31 7.03 -43.87
CA GLY A 655 44.17 6.08 -44.99
C GLY A 655 44.39 4.63 -44.57
N ASN A 656 44.33 3.70 -45.54
CA ASN A 656 44.64 2.27 -45.38
C ASN A 656 43.96 1.59 -44.17
N GLY A 657 42.65 1.81 -43.99
CA GLY A 657 41.85 1.16 -42.94
C GLY A 657 42.04 1.74 -41.53
N TYR A 658 42.66 2.91 -41.38
CA TYR A 658 42.73 3.62 -40.09
C TYR A 658 41.35 4.14 -39.67
N ILE A 659 40.85 3.66 -38.53
CA ILE A 659 39.58 4.07 -37.93
C ILE A 659 39.86 5.15 -36.90
N LEU A 660 39.42 6.38 -37.16
CA LEU A 660 39.49 7.49 -36.21
C LEU A 660 38.51 7.25 -35.07
N SER A 661 38.98 7.40 -33.82
CA SER A 661 38.09 7.40 -32.66
C SER A 661 37.56 8.82 -32.34
N PRO A 662 36.38 8.94 -31.71
CA PRO A 662 35.91 10.23 -31.19
C PRO A 662 36.89 10.89 -30.21
N SER A 663 37.64 10.09 -29.43
CA SER A 663 38.66 10.59 -28.50
C SER A 663 39.88 11.19 -29.19
N GLU A 664 40.24 10.72 -30.39
CA GLU A 664 41.34 11.29 -31.20
C GLU A 664 40.94 12.61 -31.86
N ILE A 665 39.70 12.72 -32.33
CA ILE A 665 39.17 13.94 -32.94
C ILE A 665 38.96 15.02 -31.87
N GLY A 666 38.41 14.63 -30.72
CA GLY A 666 38.11 15.51 -29.59
C GLY A 666 39.28 15.73 -28.62
N ALA A 667 40.49 15.29 -28.97
CA ALA A 667 41.66 15.49 -28.11
C ALA A 667 41.94 16.98 -27.88
N GLN A 668 42.25 17.31 -26.63
CA GLN A 668 42.47 18.69 -26.18
C GLN A 668 43.95 19.03 -26.07
N TYR A 669 44.80 18.01 -25.93
CA TYR A 669 46.25 18.15 -25.81
C TYR A 669 46.97 17.17 -26.72
N LEU A 670 48.25 17.42 -26.93
CA LEU A 670 49.16 16.63 -27.76
C LEU A 670 50.45 16.39 -26.99
N LEU A 671 50.81 15.12 -26.79
CA LEU A 671 52.12 14.70 -26.31
C LEU A 671 52.91 14.15 -27.49
N LEU A 672 54.05 14.74 -27.81
CA LEU A 672 54.90 14.28 -28.91
C LEU A 672 56.03 13.37 -28.44
N TYR A 673 56.30 12.29 -29.18
CA TYR A 673 57.45 11.42 -28.95
C TYR A 673 58.13 11.04 -30.28
N SER A 674 59.40 10.64 -30.20
CA SER A 674 60.16 10.08 -31.32
C SER A 674 60.73 8.71 -30.97
N LYS A 675 61.40 8.09 -31.93
CA LYS A 675 61.98 6.75 -31.82
C LYS A 675 63.01 6.75 -30.68
N GLU A 676 63.01 5.68 -29.87
CA GLU A 676 63.99 5.45 -28.79
C GLU A 676 63.90 6.43 -27.60
N GLN A 677 62.86 7.29 -27.53
CA GLN A 677 62.59 8.11 -26.35
C GLN A 677 61.83 7.33 -25.28
N THR A 678 62.32 7.35 -24.04
CA THR A 678 61.62 6.82 -22.86
C THR A 678 60.88 7.91 -22.08
N GLU A 679 61.19 9.18 -22.34
CA GLU A 679 60.63 10.36 -21.69
C GLU A 679 60.22 11.38 -22.76
N SER A 680 59.14 12.11 -22.53
CA SER A 680 58.80 13.30 -23.33
C SER A 680 58.42 14.50 -22.47
N LYS A 681 58.91 15.66 -22.90
CA LYS A 681 58.55 17.00 -22.39
C LYS A 681 57.78 17.83 -23.42
N LEU A 682 57.49 17.24 -24.58
CA LEU A 682 56.88 17.94 -25.71
C LEU A 682 55.36 17.86 -25.60
N PHE A 683 54.81 18.71 -24.74
CA PHE A 683 53.37 18.79 -24.48
C PHE A 683 52.80 20.10 -25.03
N PHE A 684 51.70 19.99 -25.77
CA PHE A 684 51.04 21.12 -26.43
C PHE A 684 49.54 21.06 -26.23
N LYS A 685 48.90 22.23 -26.24
CA LYS A 685 47.45 22.34 -26.28
C LYS A 685 46.97 22.35 -27.73
N LEU A 686 45.94 21.55 -28.01
CA LEU A 686 45.26 21.54 -29.30
C LEU A 686 44.14 22.57 -29.28
N LYS A 687 43.99 23.32 -30.37
CA LYS A 687 42.87 24.23 -30.54
C LYS A 687 41.58 23.43 -30.65
N HIS A 688 40.55 23.87 -29.93
CA HIS A 688 39.26 23.18 -29.85
C HIS A 688 38.64 22.91 -31.24
N ASN A 689 38.24 21.66 -31.50
CA ASN A 689 37.66 21.20 -32.78
C ASN A 689 38.49 21.58 -34.04
N SER A 690 39.81 21.58 -33.94
CA SER A 690 40.70 22.00 -35.04
C SER A 690 41.11 20.90 -36.01
N ALA A 691 40.75 19.64 -35.75
CA ALA A 691 41.11 18.51 -36.60
C ALA A 691 40.49 18.66 -38.01
N LYS A 692 41.33 18.78 -39.04
CA LYS A 692 40.91 18.98 -40.44
C LYS A 692 41.58 17.97 -41.36
N PHE A 693 40.83 17.46 -42.33
CA PHE A 693 41.42 16.65 -43.39
C PHE A 693 42.19 17.53 -44.37
N CYS A 694 43.36 17.05 -44.78
CA CYS A 694 44.24 17.72 -45.71
C CYS A 694 44.82 16.68 -46.68
N SER A 695 44.76 16.98 -47.98
CA SER A 695 45.40 16.14 -48.99
C SER A 695 46.92 16.29 -48.96
N GLN A 696 47.63 15.32 -49.54
CA GLN A 696 49.08 15.39 -49.72
C GLN A 696 49.52 16.69 -50.42
N SER A 697 48.79 17.11 -51.45
CA SER A 697 49.10 18.32 -52.23
C SER A 697 48.90 19.59 -51.41
N GLU A 698 47.84 19.68 -50.61
CA GLU A 698 47.60 20.82 -49.71
C GLU A 698 48.65 20.88 -48.59
N LEU A 699 49.02 19.73 -48.03
CA LEU A 699 50.04 19.64 -46.99
C LEU A 699 51.39 20.18 -47.48
N ILE A 700 51.78 19.85 -48.72
CA ILE A 700 53.04 20.34 -49.33
C ILE A 700 52.90 21.80 -49.73
N ASN A 701 51.89 22.14 -50.53
CA ASN A 701 51.84 23.42 -51.27
C ASN A 701 51.25 24.57 -50.44
N ILE A 702 50.36 24.28 -49.50
CA ILE A 702 49.66 25.29 -48.69
C ILE A 702 50.29 25.38 -47.30
N LEU A 703 50.56 24.23 -46.68
CA LEU A 703 51.08 24.17 -45.30
C LEU A 703 52.62 24.15 -45.23
N ASN A 704 53.32 24.21 -46.36
CA ASN A 704 54.78 24.24 -46.48
C ASN A 704 55.46 23.13 -45.66
N TYR A 705 54.96 21.90 -45.78
CA TYR A 705 55.45 20.76 -45.00
C TYR A 705 56.92 20.46 -45.32
N LYS A 706 57.77 20.47 -44.29
CA LYS A 706 59.24 20.35 -44.43
C LYS A 706 59.76 18.92 -44.62
N THR A 707 58.88 17.92 -44.69
CA THR A 707 59.27 16.52 -44.89
C THR A 707 58.46 15.88 -46.03
N THR A 708 58.85 14.69 -46.48
CA THR A 708 58.12 13.97 -47.53
C THR A 708 56.85 13.32 -46.95
N PRO A 709 55.64 13.66 -47.42
CA PRO A 709 54.44 12.93 -47.07
C PRO A 709 54.42 11.56 -47.75
N SER A 710 54.00 10.53 -47.01
CA SER A 710 53.95 9.13 -47.44
C SER A 710 52.54 8.64 -47.80
N GLU A 711 51.50 9.39 -47.42
CA GLU A 711 50.09 9.02 -47.62
C GLU A 711 49.37 10.07 -48.47
N LYS A 712 48.24 9.69 -49.06
CA LYS A 712 47.42 10.60 -49.89
C LYS A 712 46.65 11.61 -49.05
N MET A 713 46.33 11.28 -47.80
CA MET A 713 45.51 12.09 -46.90
C MET A 713 46.13 12.17 -45.51
N TYR A 714 45.86 13.29 -44.84
CA TYR A 714 46.32 13.59 -43.49
C TYR A 714 45.19 14.21 -42.67
N LEU A 715 45.19 13.94 -41.38
CA LEU A 715 44.44 14.71 -40.40
C LEU A 715 45.40 15.71 -39.74
N VAL A 716 45.06 16.98 -39.77
CA VAL A 716 45.92 18.08 -39.26
C VAL A 716 45.21 18.76 -38.10
N TYR A 717 45.96 18.99 -37.01
CA TYR A 717 45.53 19.66 -35.80
C TYR A 717 46.23 21.02 -35.68
N GLU A 718 45.53 22.03 -35.19
CA GLU A 718 46.12 23.34 -34.87
C GLU A 718 46.54 23.37 -33.40
N LEU A 719 47.73 23.90 -33.13
CA LEU A 719 48.30 24.05 -31.80
C LEU A 719 48.02 25.46 -31.25
N GLU A 720 47.74 25.56 -29.95
CA GLU A 720 47.68 26.85 -29.26
C GLU A 720 49.07 27.26 -28.75
N ASN A 721 49.32 28.57 -28.75
CA ASN A 721 50.58 29.14 -28.23
C ASN A 721 50.64 29.19 -26.70
N TYR A 722 49.55 28.85 -26.03
CA TYR A 722 49.41 28.86 -24.58
C TYR A 722 48.97 27.48 -24.09
N CYS A 723 49.50 27.07 -22.94
CA CYS A 723 49.07 25.90 -22.20
C CYS A 723 48.93 26.29 -20.72
N GLU A 724 48.01 25.62 -20.05
CA GLU A 724 47.71 25.77 -18.63
C GLU A 724 48.99 25.61 -17.79
N LYS A 725 49.11 26.42 -16.74
CA LYS A 725 50.35 26.53 -15.93
C LYS A 725 50.75 25.18 -15.32
N GLU A 726 49.78 24.33 -15.00
CA GLU A 726 49.95 23.01 -14.40
C GLU A 726 50.62 22.00 -15.35
N PHE A 727 50.47 22.20 -16.65
CA PHE A 727 51.08 21.35 -17.69
C PHE A 727 52.36 21.92 -18.27
N LYS A 728 52.78 23.12 -17.82
CA LYS A 728 54.03 23.73 -18.25
C LYS A 728 55.22 22.90 -17.72
N ASP A 729 56.17 22.60 -18.61
CA ASP A 729 57.39 21.84 -18.31
C ASP A 729 57.13 20.42 -17.76
N ILE A 730 55.95 19.84 -18.05
CA ILE A 730 55.62 18.48 -17.65
C ILE A 730 56.56 17.47 -18.32
N SER A 731 57.00 16.48 -17.56
CA SER A 731 57.77 15.34 -18.07
C SER A 731 56.99 14.05 -17.86
N ILE A 732 56.84 13.27 -18.92
CA ILE A 732 56.05 12.05 -18.97
C ILE A 732 56.94 10.86 -19.29
N ASP A 733 56.83 9.82 -18.46
CA ASP A 733 57.45 8.52 -18.69
C ASP A 733 56.64 7.73 -19.72
N LEU A 734 57.16 7.64 -20.93
CA LEU A 734 56.49 6.97 -22.04
C LEU A 734 56.43 5.45 -21.83
N THR A 735 57.28 4.86 -20.97
CA THR A 735 57.27 3.41 -20.70
C THR A 735 56.06 2.98 -19.87
N LYS A 736 55.46 3.91 -19.13
CA LYS A 736 54.21 3.69 -18.37
C LYS A 736 52.96 3.81 -19.23
N LEU A 737 53.10 4.30 -20.46
CA LEU A 737 52.00 4.48 -21.39
C LEU A 737 51.89 3.25 -22.32
N ASN A 738 50.84 2.45 -22.15
CA ASN A 738 50.53 1.26 -22.97
C ASN A 738 50.08 1.59 -24.42
N VAL A 739 50.56 2.69 -24.98
CA VAL A 739 50.07 3.27 -26.24
C VAL A 739 51.15 3.51 -27.29
N LEU A 740 52.40 3.12 -27.03
CA LEU A 740 53.48 3.19 -28.00
C LEU A 740 53.42 1.98 -28.96
N ASP A 741 52.80 2.19 -30.11
CA ASP A 741 52.63 1.15 -31.14
C ASP A 741 53.81 1.11 -32.13
N VAL A 742 54.16 -0.08 -32.62
CA VAL A 742 55.24 -0.28 -33.62
C VAL A 742 54.93 0.48 -34.93
N ILE A 743 53.64 0.69 -35.21
CA ILE A 743 53.12 1.29 -36.44
C ILE A 743 53.17 2.84 -36.38
N LYS A 744 53.59 3.45 -35.27
CA LYS A 744 53.73 4.91 -35.10
C LYS A 744 52.42 5.68 -35.38
N LYS A 745 51.29 5.03 -35.13
CA LYS A 745 49.96 5.65 -35.18
C LYS A 745 49.72 6.41 -33.87
N PRO A 746 49.07 7.57 -33.92
CA PRO A 746 48.70 8.26 -32.71
C PRO A 746 47.63 7.46 -31.95
N LYS A 747 47.54 7.66 -30.64
CA LYS A 747 46.48 7.10 -29.81
C LYS A 747 46.08 8.13 -28.78
N ALA A 748 44.78 8.27 -28.55
CA ALA A 748 44.25 9.11 -27.48
C ALA A 748 44.30 8.35 -26.14
N ILE A 749 44.83 9.01 -25.11
CA ILE A 749 44.78 8.58 -23.70
C ILE A 749 44.05 9.64 -22.88
N THR A 750 43.61 9.31 -21.67
CA THR A 750 42.99 10.32 -20.79
C THR A 750 44.04 11.16 -20.08
N ILE A 751 43.66 12.35 -19.59
CA ILE A 751 44.54 13.15 -18.72
C ILE A 751 44.87 12.38 -17.44
N GLU A 752 43.92 11.60 -16.89
CA GLU A 752 44.20 10.75 -15.73
C GLU A 752 45.34 9.76 -16.01
N GLU A 753 45.29 9.04 -17.14
CA GLU A 753 46.33 8.10 -17.55
C GLU A 753 47.68 8.80 -17.79
N LEU A 754 47.66 9.96 -18.45
CA LEU A 754 48.86 10.77 -18.68
C LEU A 754 49.54 11.15 -17.36
N MET A 755 48.76 11.69 -16.42
CA MET A 755 49.30 12.21 -15.17
C MET A 755 49.79 11.09 -14.24
N LYS A 756 49.23 9.88 -14.33
CA LYS A 756 49.79 8.68 -13.66
C LYS A 756 51.19 8.32 -14.19
N ALA A 757 51.50 8.69 -15.44
CA ALA A 757 52.80 8.50 -16.06
C ALA A 757 53.77 9.68 -15.87
N LYS A 758 53.37 10.74 -15.15
CA LYS A 758 54.25 11.89 -14.89
C LYS A 758 55.48 11.49 -14.07
N ILE A 759 56.63 12.03 -14.47
CA ILE A 759 57.89 11.92 -13.73
C ILE A 759 57.89 12.99 -12.65
N LYS A 760 58.14 12.59 -11.41
CA LYS A 760 58.16 13.48 -10.24
C LYS A 760 59.44 14.30 -10.16
#